data_AF-A0A924WZI2-F1
#
_entry.id   AF-A0A924WZI2-F1
#
_cell.length_a   1.000
_cell.length_b   1.000
_cell.length_c   1.000
_cell.angle_alpha   90.00
_cell.angle_beta   90.00
_cell.angle_gamma   90.00
#
_symmetry.space_group_name_H-M   'P 1'
#
loop_
_entity.id
_entity.type
_entity.pdbx_description
1 polymer ?
#
loop_
_entity_poly.entity_id
_entity_poly.type
_entity_poly.pdbx_seq_one_letter_code
_entity_poly.pdbx_strand_id
1 'polypeptide(L)'
;MTTSLHDDDEILEYSTNPDLIFEKWGNTIDAVIDGAGGINKINGGTLFLTGTGSNYAGDTIVSAGVVEFAANSSLGAGNVSLNGGTLRYGTGNIDDISGRNVTFDALGGTIDTNGNDVTFANGIGNTGPGAFTKAGGGTLTMSAANSYSGPTTISGGALKISANDQLGDPVTGSSLTLNGGKLLTTQSLALDSAGTSIRPVNIGTSGGTLDVADATTLTINGSVSGTGALTKTNTGTLAVNGNNSLSFSGPVNINGGSIRLGGTGQTALGTGTITFDGGTLRQNGFEASTTPGYGVLTNNLVVPAGKVGTLELAPRGNGGGGTTGTSVVSGTLTGSGTLNLVNNYVRDDLNWNASAFTGTINATSRLPGGADMRLQNANGFANAKLNLGAGVALKQTFSPGGAGAETVQNIGELSGVAGSFIGGSPNAGTFTNWTTGALNTSSTFSGNFFADTGGSRLTKVGTGTLTLAGTPGYTDSTAVNGGKLVTNIAIKNRAALSVSNDATLEVPINGGATGVTAVGSITMPTTATGFGGKVQLHDNDLVVDYGTGASSYENVLAMVKSGLPLLGFSGDGTGITSDEVIAQGAGGVGLNGTMLGVIDGATTGGQVTNLSGHDIVNPFTSVLVKYTWRGDANLDGVVNGSDYALADTGFSGGGTGWFYGDVNYDGVINGSDYALIDTGFSSQTGPLPEPAMLSLLGLGAMGMLRRRRRA
;
A
#
# COMPACT_ATOMS: atom_id res chain seq x y z
N MET A 1 -21.68 -10.97 65.45
CA MET A 1 -20.87 -9.80 65.07
C MET A 1 -20.68 -9.02 66.36
N THR A 2 -19.47 -8.99 66.92
CA THR A 2 -19.15 -8.17 68.10
C THR A 2 -18.02 -7.24 67.67
N THR A 3 -18.34 -5.98 67.46
CA THR A 3 -17.36 -4.91 67.18
C THR A 3 -17.43 -3.94 68.34
N SER A 4 -16.33 -3.75 69.07
CA SER A 4 -16.17 -2.56 69.91
C SER A 4 -15.82 -1.41 68.97
N LEU A 5 -16.67 -0.38 68.96
CA LEU A 5 -16.37 0.91 68.34
C LEU A 5 -15.80 1.80 69.44
N HIS A 6 -14.67 2.46 69.20
CA HIS A 6 -14.05 3.39 70.14
C HIS A 6 -14.15 4.80 69.57
N ASP A 7 -14.72 5.71 70.36
CA ASP A 7 -14.67 7.16 70.18
C ASP A 7 -14.41 7.78 71.56
N ASP A 8 -13.51 8.77 71.62
CA ASP A 8 -12.93 9.26 72.88
C ASP A 8 -13.88 10.19 73.66
N ASP A 9 -15.01 10.64 73.09
CA ASP A 9 -15.83 11.71 73.70
C ASP A 9 -17.36 11.48 73.83
N GLU A 10 -17.94 10.30 73.55
CA GLU A 10 -19.36 10.07 73.86
C GLU A 10 -19.72 8.59 74.06
N ILE A 11 -20.64 8.30 74.99
CA ILE A 11 -21.10 6.94 75.31
C ILE A 11 -21.68 6.28 74.05
N LEU A 12 -20.94 5.32 73.48
CA LEU A 12 -21.40 4.48 72.39
C LEU A 12 -22.42 3.45 72.89
N GLU A 13 -23.65 3.59 72.41
CA GLU A 13 -24.73 2.63 72.56
C GLU A 13 -24.31 1.28 71.96
N TYR A 14 -24.07 0.28 72.81
CA TYR A 14 -23.82 -1.09 72.39
C TYR A 14 -25.11 -1.69 71.82
N SER A 15 -25.18 -1.82 70.50
CA SER A 15 -26.25 -2.57 69.85
C SER A 15 -25.67 -3.78 69.14
N THR A 16 -26.18 -4.97 69.48
CA THR A 16 -26.00 -6.20 68.69
C THR A 16 -27.18 -6.42 67.73
N ASN A 17 -28.13 -5.49 67.68
CA ASN A 17 -29.31 -5.59 66.83
C ASN A 17 -28.97 -5.10 65.41
N PRO A 18 -29.00 -5.98 64.39
CA PRO A 18 -28.66 -5.62 63.02
C PRO A 18 -29.55 -4.52 62.43
N ASP A 19 -30.81 -4.41 62.87
CA ASP A 19 -31.73 -3.39 62.36
C ASP A 19 -31.36 -1.99 62.86
N LEU A 20 -30.95 -1.86 64.13
CA LEU A 20 -30.48 -0.60 64.72
C LEU A 20 -29.11 -0.17 64.17
N ILE A 21 -28.24 -1.13 63.87
CA ILE A 21 -26.95 -0.87 63.22
C ILE A 21 -27.19 -0.36 61.79
N PHE A 22 -28.10 -0.99 61.04
CA PHE A 22 -28.46 -0.59 59.68
C PHE A 22 -29.16 0.77 59.65
N GLU A 23 -30.08 1.06 60.58
CA GLU A 23 -30.77 2.34 60.66
C GLU A 23 -29.83 3.49 61.02
N LYS A 24 -28.81 3.23 61.86
CA LYS A 24 -27.87 4.26 62.33
C LYS A 24 -26.74 4.56 61.34
N TRP A 25 -26.20 3.55 60.65
CA TRP A 25 -24.99 3.70 59.82
C TRP A 25 -25.22 3.35 58.34
N GLY A 26 -26.39 2.79 58.00
CA GLY A 26 -26.75 2.41 56.64
C GLY A 26 -25.72 1.46 56.03
N ASN A 27 -25.05 1.96 54.99
CA ASN A 27 -24.03 1.24 54.26
C ASN A 27 -22.61 1.83 54.43
N THR A 28 -22.41 2.76 55.37
CA THR A 28 -21.12 3.43 55.61
C THR A 28 -20.66 3.18 57.03
N ILE A 29 -19.39 2.82 57.19
CA ILE A 29 -18.69 2.75 58.46
C ILE A 29 -17.58 3.81 58.40
N ASP A 30 -17.78 4.91 59.11
CA ASP A 30 -16.87 6.06 59.22
C ASP A 30 -16.06 6.08 60.53
N ALA A 31 -16.27 5.09 61.40
CA ALA A 31 -15.56 4.92 62.66
C ALA A 31 -14.41 3.90 62.58
N VAL A 32 -13.48 3.97 63.55
CA VAL A 32 -12.42 2.98 63.78
C VAL A 32 -13.03 1.70 64.36
N ILE A 33 -12.69 0.55 63.78
CA ILE A 33 -13.10 -0.77 64.29
C ILE A 33 -11.89 -1.49 64.87
N ASP A 34 -12.02 -2.00 66.10
CA ASP A 34 -10.99 -2.77 66.79
C ASP A 34 -11.53 -4.08 67.40
N GLY A 35 -10.60 -4.96 67.78
CA GLY A 35 -10.87 -6.22 68.49
C GLY A 35 -10.46 -7.47 67.71
N ALA A 36 -10.75 -8.65 68.26
CA ALA A 36 -10.33 -9.92 67.67
C ALA A 36 -11.15 -10.36 66.46
N GLY A 37 -12.33 -9.77 66.23
CA GLY A 37 -13.25 -10.12 65.14
C GLY A 37 -12.82 -9.59 63.78
N GLY A 38 -13.55 -9.96 62.73
CA GLY A 38 -13.34 -9.48 61.36
C GLY A 38 -14.65 -9.06 60.70
N ILE A 39 -14.56 -8.55 59.46
CA ILE A 39 -15.70 -8.13 58.64
C ILE A 39 -16.01 -9.24 57.64
N ASN A 40 -17.26 -9.69 57.56
CA ASN A 40 -17.72 -10.57 56.49
C ASN A 40 -18.90 -9.95 55.74
N LYS A 41 -18.64 -9.50 54.50
CA LYS A 41 -19.63 -8.88 53.63
C LYS A 41 -20.30 -9.94 52.74
N ILE A 42 -21.58 -10.19 53.00
CA ILE A 42 -22.32 -11.33 52.41
C ILE A 42 -23.51 -10.96 51.49
N ASN A 43 -23.95 -9.70 51.50
CA ASN A 43 -25.09 -9.26 50.68
C ASN A 43 -24.64 -8.56 49.39
N GLY A 44 -25.55 -8.30 48.44
CA GLY A 44 -25.21 -7.70 47.14
C GLY A 44 -24.90 -6.19 47.13
N GLY A 45 -25.13 -5.48 48.24
CA GLY A 45 -24.94 -4.01 48.30
C GLY A 45 -23.47 -3.57 48.33
N THR A 46 -23.24 -2.26 48.40
CA THR A 46 -21.91 -1.68 48.68
C THR A 46 -21.81 -1.37 50.16
N LEU A 47 -20.69 -1.70 50.80
CA LEU A 47 -20.29 -1.26 52.14
C LEU A 47 -19.12 -0.29 51.99
N PHE A 48 -19.25 0.94 52.49
CA PHE A 48 -18.19 1.94 52.49
C PHE A 48 -17.45 1.92 53.83
N LEU A 49 -16.17 1.61 53.83
CA LEU A 49 -15.28 1.69 54.98
C LEU A 49 -14.47 2.98 54.86
N THR A 50 -15.00 4.07 55.44
CA THR A 50 -14.41 5.40 55.39
C THR A 50 -13.60 5.75 56.65
N GLY A 51 -13.86 5.05 57.77
CA GLY A 51 -13.05 5.16 58.97
C GLY A 51 -11.62 4.66 58.71
N THR A 52 -10.62 5.49 59.00
CA THR A 52 -9.20 5.17 58.85
C THR A 52 -8.58 4.80 60.20
N GLY A 53 -7.67 3.83 60.24
CA GLY A 53 -6.96 3.44 61.47
C GLY A 53 -7.54 2.22 62.20
N SER A 54 -8.50 1.51 61.62
CA SER A 54 -9.02 0.26 62.18
C SER A 54 -7.92 -0.80 62.38
N ASN A 55 -7.95 -1.52 63.49
CA ASN A 55 -6.93 -2.52 63.86
C ASN A 55 -7.55 -3.84 64.35
N TYR A 56 -8.77 -4.16 63.89
CA TYR A 56 -9.35 -5.48 64.14
C TYR A 56 -8.47 -6.61 63.53
N ALA A 57 -8.30 -7.68 64.30
CA ALA A 57 -7.35 -8.75 63.99
C ALA A 57 -7.92 -9.82 63.03
N GLY A 58 -9.24 -9.97 62.98
CA GLY A 58 -9.89 -10.91 62.07
C GLY A 58 -9.90 -10.41 60.62
N ASP A 59 -10.07 -11.34 59.69
CA ASP A 59 -9.99 -11.02 58.26
C ASP A 59 -11.16 -10.16 57.77
N THR A 60 -10.91 -9.39 56.71
CA THR A 60 -11.95 -8.80 55.87
C THR A 60 -12.30 -9.78 54.75
N ILE A 61 -13.47 -10.39 54.84
CA ILE A 61 -14.01 -11.36 53.88
C ILE A 61 -15.09 -10.68 53.03
N VAL A 62 -14.92 -10.70 51.71
CA VAL A 62 -15.92 -10.18 50.76
C VAL A 62 -16.54 -11.34 49.98
N SER A 63 -17.64 -11.87 50.51
CA SER A 63 -18.37 -12.99 49.92
C SER A 63 -19.36 -12.55 48.84
N ALA A 64 -19.86 -11.30 48.88
CA ALA A 64 -20.72 -10.74 47.85
C ALA A 64 -20.75 -9.20 47.87
N GLY A 65 -21.26 -8.61 46.79
CA GLY A 65 -21.40 -7.16 46.65
C GLY A 65 -20.04 -6.45 46.60
N VAL A 66 -19.99 -5.22 47.11
CA VAL A 66 -18.78 -4.39 47.12
C VAL A 66 -18.41 -3.98 48.54
N VAL A 67 -17.12 -3.99 48.86
CA VAL A 67 -16.52 -3.23 49.96
C VAL A 67 -15.66 -2.14 49.34
N GLU A 68 -16.00 -0.88 49.54
CA GLU A 68 -15.18 0.26 49.13
C GLU A 68 -14.44 0.80 50.35
N PHE A 69 -13.13 0.99 50.27
CA PHE A 69 -12.30 1.38 51.43
C PHE A 69 -11.48 2.65 51.18
N ALA A 70 -11.46 3.54 52.18
CA ALA A 70 -10.79 4.83 52.11
C ALA A 70 -9.26 4.74 52.31
N ALA A 71 -8.78 3.80 53.13
CA ALA A 71 -7.36 3.54 53.36
C ALA A 71 -7.11 2.05 53.67
N ASN A 72 -5.89 1.56 53.46
CA ASN A 72 -5.51 0.18 53.78
C ASN A 72 -5.80 -0.17 55.26
N SER A 73 -5.67 0.80 56.17
CA SER A 73 -6.04 0.63 57.59
C SER A 73 -7.55 0.48 57.82
N SER A 74 -8.42 0.92 56.90
CA SER A 74 -9.87 0.68 56.98
C SER A 74 -10.22 -0.82 56.91
N LEU A 75 -9.32 -1.63 56.35
CA LEU A 75 -9.45 -3.09 56.22
C LEU A 75 -8.94 -3.87 57.45
N GLY A 76 -8.60 -3.17 58.55
CA GLY A 76 -8.08 -3.79 59.77
C GLY A 76 -6.66 -4.32 59.61
N ALA A 77 -6.19 -5.09 60.59
CA ALA A 77 -4.88 -5.76 60.59
C ALA A 77 -4.92 -7.19 60.04
N GLY A 78 -6.11 -7.80 59.98
CA GLY A 78 -6.32 -9.12 59.41
C GLY A 78 -6.10 -9.19 57.90
N ASN A 79 -6.19 -10.40 57.35
CA ASN A 79 -6.04 -10.65 55.92
C ASN A 79 -7.27 -10.20 55.13
N VAL A 80 -7.17 -10.21 53.81
CA VAL A 80 -8.30 -9.98 52.91
C VAL A 80 -8.61 -11.27 52.17
N SER A 81 -9.85 -11.73 52.23
CA SER A 81 -10.33 -12.86 51.42
C SER A 81 -11.49 -12.45 50.54
N LEU A 82 -11.44 -12.83 49.26
CA LEU A 82 -12.48 -12.58 48.29
C LEU A 82 -13.10 -13.91 47.87
N ASN A 83 -14.42 -14.03 48.04
CA ASN A 83 -15.17 -15.24 47.71
C ASN A 83 -16.46 -14.89 46.95
N GLY A 84 -16.33 -14.19 45.84
CA GLY A 84 -17.39 -13.77 44.93
C GLY A 84 -17.69 -12.27 44.93
N GLY A 85 -17.14 -11.53 45.89
CA GLY A 85 -17.34 -10.08 46.02
C GLY A 85 -16.26 -9.21 45.36
N THR A 86 -16.45 -7.90 45.47
CA THR A 86 -15.54 -6.86 44.97
C THR A 86 -14.95 -6.05 46.11
N LEU A 87 -13.64 -5.91 46.13
CA LEU A 87 -12.95 -4.90 46.94
C LEU A 87 -12.60 -3.72 46.03
N ARG A 88 -13.14 -2.54 46.35
CA ARG A 88 -13.00 -1.31 45.57
C ARG A 88 -12.18 -0.28 46.32
N TYR A 89 -11.26 0.38 45.62
CA TYR A 89 -10.54 1.53 46.16
C TYR A 89 -11.45 2.76 46.25
N GLY A 90 -11.43 3.45 47.39
CA GLY A 90 -12.01 4.79 47.50
C GLY A 90 -11.35 5.77 46.52
N THR A 91 -12.04 6.86 46.22
CA THR A 91 -11.51 7.88 45.28
C THR A 91 -10.18 8.46 45.80
N GLY A 92 -9.14 8.44 44.98
CA GLY A 92 -7.80 8.95 45.33
C GLY A 92 -6.96 8.00 46.20
N ASN A 93 -7.50 6.86 46.62
CA ASN A 93 -6.76 5.86 47.40
C ASN A 93 -5.81 5.07 46.49
N ILE A 94 -4.52 5.06 46.85
CA ILE A 94 -3.44 4.37 46.14
C ILE A 94 -2.67 3.40 47.05
N ASP A 95 -3.21 3.08 48.23
CA ASP A 95 -2.51 2.27 49.22
C ASP A 95 -2.21 0.85 48.69
N ASP A 96 -1.06 0.30 49.07
CA ASP A 96 -0.73 -1.09 48.78
C ASP A 96 -1.30 -2.02 49.86
N ILE A 97 -2.34 -2.77 49.51
CA ILE A 97 -2.92 -3.78 50.40
C ILE A 97 -2.12 -5.10 50.41
N SER A 98 -1.22 -5.34 49.46
CA SER A 98 -0.51 -6.63 49.32
C SER A 98 0.50 -6.91 50.43
N GLY A 99 0.74 -5.97 51.34
CA GLY A 99 1.51 -6.22 52.57
C GLY A 99 0.86 -7.26 53.51
N ARG A 100 -0.43 -7.57 53.33
CA ARG A 100 -1.15 -8.67 54.00
C ARG A 100 -1.44 -9.79 53.01
N ASN A 101 -1.91 -10.94 53.51
CA ASN A 101 -2.40 -11.99 52.62
C ASN A 101 -3.70 -11.52 51.95
N VAL A 102 -3.71 -11.45 50.62
CA VAL A 102 -4.91 -11.24 49.80
C VAL A 102 -5.25 -12.54 49.06
N THR A 103 -6.34 -13.20 49.43
CA THR A 103 -6.72 -14.54 48.94
C THR A 103 -7.94 -14.49 48.02
N PHE A 104 -7.94 -15.30 46.96
CA PHE A 104 -9.12 -15.55 46.13
C PHE A 104 -9.64 -16.97 46.41
N ASP A 105 -10.72 -17.07 47.18
CA ASP A 105 -11.37 -18.32 47.53
C ASP A 105 -12.13 -18.92 46.33
N ALA A 106 -12.81 -20.04 46.51
CA ALA A 106 -13.41 -20.83 45.41
C ALA A 106 -14.28 -20.04 44.42
N LEU A 107 -14.99 -19.00 44.88
CA LEU A 107 -15.84 -18.16 44.00
C LEU A 107 -15.08 -17.00 43.35
N GLY A 108 -13.79 -16.84 43.63
CA GLY A 108 -12.93 -15.78 43.10
C GLY A 108 -13.19 -14.42 43.73
N GLY A 109 -12.72 -13.36 43.09
CA GLY A 109 -12.87 -12.01 43.60
C GLY A 109 -12.52 -10.93 42.59
N THR A 110 -13.00 -9.72 42.86
CA THR A 110 -12.68 -8.54 42.05
C THR A 110 -11.90 -7.53 42.86
N ILE A 111 -10.79 -7.03 42.30
CA ILE A 111 -10.12 -5.80 42.73
C ILE A 111 -10.52 -4.70 41.77
N ASP A 112 -11.31 -3.74 42.25
CA ASP A 112 -11.77 -2.58 41.50
C ASP A 112 -10.94 -1.35 41.89
N THR A 113 -10.03 -0.96 41.01
CA THR A 113 -9.18 0.23 41.22
C THR A 113 -9.95 1.55 41.24
N ASN A 114 -11.21 1.58 40.79
CA ASN A 114 -12.06 2.78 40.76
C ASN A 114 -11.44 4.00 40.06
N GLY A 115 -10.51 3.78 39.13
CA GLY A 115 -9.79 4.86 38.43
C GLY A 115 -8.42 5.22 39.02
N ASN A 116 -8.05 4.66 40.17
CA ASN A 116 -6.76 4.92 40.82
C ASN A 116 -5.64 4.03 40.26
N ASP A 117 -4.43 4.58 40.10
CA ASP A 117 -3.25 3.78 39.80
C ASP A 117 -2.67 3.22 41.12
N VAL A 118 -2.69 1.89 41.26
CA VAL A 118 -2.32 1.15 42.48
C VAL A 118 -1.15 0.21 42.17
N THR A 119 -0.25 0.02 43.14
CA THR A 119 0.85 -0.96 43.04
C THR A 119 0.74 -1.99 44.14
N PHE A 120 0.81 -3.27 43.76
CA PHE A 120 1.06 -4.38 44.69
C PHE A 120 2.54 -4.73 44.65
N ALA A 121 3.25 -4.44 45.74
CA ALA A 121 4.66 -4.75 45.89
C ALA A 121 4.89 -6.25 46.15
N ASN A 122 3.93 -6.93 46.79
CA ASN A 122 4.03 -8.34 47.16
C ASN A 122 3.06 -9.23 46.36
N GLY A 123 3.33 -10.54 46.40
CA GLY A 123 2.51 -11.54 45.71
C GLY A 123 1.16 -11.75 46.41
N ILE A 124 0.11 -11.94 45.62
CA ILE A 124 -1.26 -12.22 46.10
C ILE A 124 -1.72 -13.63 45.71
N GLY A 125 -2.87 -14.03 46.24
CA GLY A 125 -3.59 -15.26 45.91
C GLY A 125 -3.50 -16.33 46.98
N ASN A 126 -2.36 -16.44 47.67
CA ASN A 126 -2.10 -17.42 48.73
C ASN A 126 -2.56 -18.85 48.38
N THR A 127 -2.21 -19.32 47.18
CA THR A 127 -2.63 -20.63 46.63
C THR A 127 -4.14 -20.83 46.47
N GLY A 128 -4.94 -19.75 46.56
CA GLY A 128 -6.38 -19.79 46.40
C GLY A 128 -6.82 -20.26 45.00
N PRO A 129 -7.90 -21.06 44.89
CA PRO A 129 -8.39 -21.59 43.62
C PRO A 129 -9.21 -20.59 42.79
N GLY A 130 -9.58 -19.46 43.39
CA GLY A 130 -10.48 -18.48 42.80
C GLY A 130 -9.93 -17.73 41.59
N ALA A 131 -10.85 -17.26 40.75
CA ALA A 131 -10.54 -16.32 39.69
C ALA A 131 -10.19 -14.94 40.25
N PHE A 132 -9.17 -14.29 39.67
CA PHE A 132 -8.86 -12.89 39.92
C PHE A 132 -9.48 -12.01 38.84
N THR A 133 -10.28 -11.02 39.22
CA THR A 133 -10.79 -9.99 38.29
C THR A 133 -10.23 -8.62 38.62
N LYS A 134 -9.54 -8.00 37.65
CA LYS A 134 -9.14 -6.58 37.68
C LYS A 134 -10.22 -5.73 37.04
N ALA A 135 -10.81 -4.82 37.82
CA ALA A 135 -11.81 -3.85 37.39
C ALA A 135 -11.36 -2.39 37.71
N GLY A 136 -12.20 -1.44 37.32
CA GLY A 136 -11.95 0.00 37.49
C GLY A 136 -10.98 0.56 36.46
N GLY A 137 -11.09 1.87 36.19
CA GLY A 137 -10.36 2.53 35.10
C GLY A 137 -8.85 2.68 35.29
N GLY A 138 -8.34 2.49 36.52
CA GLY A 138 -6.94 2.71 36.86
C GLY A 138 -6.03 1.54 36.51
N THR A 139 -4.72 1.76 36.67
CA THR A 139 -3.67 0.76 36.47
C THR A 139 -3.39 0.03 37.77
N LEU A 140 -3.51 -1.29 37.77
CA LEU A 140 -2.96 -2.12 38.85
C LEU A 140 -1.59 -2.67 38.41
N THR A 141 -0.54 -2.30 39.12
CA THR A 141 0.82 -2.80 38.89
C THR A 141 1.11 -3.99 39.78
N MET A 142 1.43 -5.13 39.19
CA MET A 142 1.88 -6.32 39.91
C MET A 142 3.41 -6.34 39.90
N SER A 143 4.04 -6.34 41.09
CA SER A 143 5.51 -6.28 41.20
C SER A 143 6.15 -7.63 41.58
N ALA A 144 5.38 -8.57 42.12
CA ALA A 144 5.83 -9.88 42.56
C ALA A 144 4.99 -11.01 41.97
N ALA A 145 5.51 -12.24 42.02
CA ALA A 145 4.84 -13.44 41.56
C ALA A 145 3.57 -13.73 42.38
N ASN A 146 2.49 -14.12 41.71
CA ASN A 146 1.21 -14.44 42.33
C ASN A 146 0.96 -15.94 42.32
N SER A 147 0.22 -16.42 43.32
CA SER A 147 0.06 -17.86 43.58
C SER A 147 -1.38 -18.38 43.47
N TYR A 148 -2.36 -17.53 43.13
CA TYR A 148 -3.71 -18.03 42.85
C TYR A 148 -3.70 -18.92 41.60
N SER A 149 -4.52 -19.97 41.62
CA SER A 149 -4.57 -20.97 40.55
C SER A 149 -5.74 -20.78 39.60
N GLY A 150 -6.71 -19.93 39.90
CA GLY A 150 -7.82 -19.60 38.99
C GLY A 150 -7.43 -18.66 37.84
N PRO A 151 -8.35 -18.38 36.90
CA PRO A 151 -8.10 -17.52 35.76
C PRO A 151 -7.97 -16.03 36.16
N THR A 152 -7.25 -15.26 35.36
CA THR A 152 -7.19 -13.80 35.47
C THR A 152 -8.12 -13.16 34.46
N THR A 153 -8.99 -12.25 34.89
CA THR A 153 -9.85 -11.44 34.00
C THR A 153 -9.52 -9.96 34.16
N ILE A 154 -9.32 -9.24 33.06
CA ILE A 154 -9.14 -7.78 33.04
C ILE A 154 -10.40 -7.18 32.40
N SER A 155 -11.31 -6.69 33.23
CA SER A 155 -12.60 -6.13 32.81
C SER A 155 -12.57 -4.60 32.65
N GLY A 156 -11.55 -3.92 33.18
CA GLY A 156 -11.37 -2.48 33.02
C GLY A 156 -9.97 -1.99 33.41
N GLY A 157 -9.62 -0.80 32.93
CA GLY A 157 -8.32 -0.17 33.17
C GLY A 157 -7.16 -1.01 32.64
N ALA A 158 -6.02 -0.95 33.32
CA ALA A 158 -4.82 -1.70 32.95
C ALA A 158 -4.36 -2.63 34.08
N LEU A 159 -3.90 -3.83 33.72
CA LEU A 159 -3.06 -4.67 34.57
C LEU A 159 -1.64 -4.61 34.02
N LYS A 160 -0.70 -4.08 34.81
CA LYS A 160 0.69 -3.89 34.42
C LYS A 160 1.55 -5.01 34.99
N ILE A 161 2.28 -5.70 34.11
CA ILE A 161 3.18 -6.82 34.44
C ILE A 161 4.53 -6.70 33.73
N SER A 162 5.47 -7.50 34.21
CA SER A 162 6.83 -7.72 33.69
C SER A 162 7.18 -9.21 33.60
N ALA A 163 6.38 -10.11 34.18
CA ALA A 163 6.55 -11.57 34.12
C ALA A 163 5.20 -12.31 34.12
N ASN A 164 5.18 -13.55 33.62
CA ASN A 164 3.95 -14.36 33.47
C ASN A 164 3.38 -14.89 34.80
N ASP A 165 4.23 -15.12 35.80
CA ASP A 165 3.83 -15.53 37.16
C ASP A 165 3.08 -14.42 37.91
N GLN A 166 3.10 -13.19 37.40
CA GLN A 166 2.29 -12.08 37.90
C GLN A 166 0.82 -12.18 37.46
N LEU A 167 0.46 -13.17 36.63
CA LEU A 167 -0.93 -13.49 36.24
C LEU A 167 -1.49 -14.71 36.99
N GLY A 168 -0.88 -15.06 38.12
CA GLY A 168 -1.20 -16.25 38.92
C GLY A 168 -0.22 -17.38 38.65
N ASP A 169 -0.38 -18.48 39.38
CA ASP A 169 0.55 -19.61 39.34
C ASP A 169 0.75 -20.09 37.89
N PRO A 170 1.97 -19.97 37.34
CA PRO A 170 2.22 -20.33 35.95
C PRO A 170 2.11 -21.85 35.72
N VAL A 171 2.23 -22.68 36.76
CA VAL A 171 2.13 -24.16 36.65
C VAL A 171 0.72 -24.58 36.25
N THR A 172 -0.32 -23.86 36.68
CA THR A 172 -1.72 -24.24 36.39
C THR A 172 -2.13 -23.94 34.96
N GLY A 173 -1.47 -22.98 34.30
CA GLY A 173 -1.82 -22.55 32.94
C GLY A 173 -3.20 -21.89 32.81
N SER A 174 -3.78 -21.40 33.91
CA SER A 174 -5.11 -20.81 33.92
C SER A 174 -5.27 -19.61 33.00
N SER A 175 -6.44 -19.48 32.36
CA SER A 175 -6.65 -18.52 31.27
C SER A 175 -6.47 -17.06 31.69
N LEU A 176 -6.01 -16.25 30.73
CA LEU A 176 -6.13 -14.79 30.77
C LEU A 176 -7.33 -14.37 29.93
N THR A 177 -8.27 -13.63 30.50
CA THR A 177 -9.40 -13.03 29.77
C THR A 177 -9.26 -11.51 29.74
N LEU A 178 -9.30 -10.92 28.55
CA LEU A 178 -9.47 -9.47 28.36
C LEU A 178 -10.94 -9.22 27.99
N ASN A 179 -11.66 -8.44 28.79
CA ASN A 179 -13.07 -8.13 28.53
C ASN A 179 -13.36 -6.65 28.83
N GLY A 180 -12.76 -5.77 28.05
CA GLY A 180 -12.82 -4.30 28.18
C GLY A 180 -11.55 -3.69 28.74
N GLY A 181 -10.67 -4.49 29.35
CA GLY A 181 -9.42 -4.04 29.94
C GLY A 181 -8.17 -4.22 29.07
N LYS A 182 -7.04 -3.74 29.60
CA LYS A 182 -5.72 -3.76 28.98
C LYS A 182 -4.73 -4.60 29.79
N LEU A 183 -3.96 -5.47 29.13
CA LEU A 183 -2.71 -5.99 29.68
C LEU A 183 -1.57 -5.10 29.19
N LEU A 184 -0.84 -4.47 30.13
CA LEU A 184 0.36 -3.69 29.87
C LEU A 184 1.59 -4.50 30.25
N THR A 185 2.46 -4.78 29.28
CA THR A 185 3.72 -5.51 29.48
C THR A 185 4.90 -4.58 29.34
N THR A 186 5.83 -4.64 30.29
CA THR A 186 6.99 -3.74 30.36
C THR A 186 8.33 -4.41 30.04
N GLN A 187 8.35 -5.74 29.97
CA GLN A 187 9.52 -6.55 29.66
C GLN A 187 9.13 -7.59 28.60
N SER A 188 10.13 -8.13 27.90
CA SER A 188 9.91 -9.27 27.01
C SER A 188 9.56 -10.52 27.82
N LEU A 189 8.40 -11.12 27.55
CA LEU A 189 7.91 -12.31 28.25
C LEU A 189 7.05 -13.16 27.34
N ALA A 190 6.94 -14.44 27.66
CA ALA A 190 5.99 -15.35 27.05
C ALA A 190 4.90 -15.69 28.07
N LEU A 191 3.65 -15.79 27.61
CA LEU A 191 2.51 -16.29 28.40
C LEU A 191 2.52 -17.82 28.42
N ASP A 192 3.68 -18.40 28.74
CA ASP A 192 3.89 -19.80 29.00
C ASP A 192 4.64 -19.97 30.33
N SER A 193 4.57 -21.18 30.88
CA SER A 193 5.43 -21.56 31.98
C SER A 193 6.64 -22.32 31.45
N ALA A 194 7.79 -22.18 32.11
CA ALA A 194 8.92 -23.06 31.89
C ALA A 194 8.52 -24.49 32.28
N GLY A 195 8.05 -25.29 31.31
CA GLY A 195 8.03 -26.74 31.45
C GLY A 195 6.78 -27.54 31.08
N THR A 196 5.63 -26.97 30.69
CA THR A 196 4.56 -27.65 29.89
C THR A 196 3.25 -26.86 29.78
N SER A 197 2.90 -26.02 30.76
CA SER A 197 1.60 -25.35 30.80
C SER A 197 1.60 -24.07 29.97
N ILE A 198 0.66 -23.99 29.02
CA ILE A 198 0.51 -22.86 28.09
C ILE A 198 -0.73 -22.07 28.50
N ARG A 199 -0.58 -20.75 28.74
CA ARG A 199 -1.70 -19.89 29.15
C ARG A 199 -2.55 -19.51 27.93
N PRO A 200 -3.84 -19.92 27.84
CA PRO A 200 -4.72 -19.46 26.78
C PRO A 200 -5.17 -18.01 27.05
N VAL A 201 -5.39 -17.26 25.98
CA VAL A 201 -5.86 -15.87 26.02
C VAL A 201 -7.25 -15.78 25.39
N ASN A 202 -8.24 -15.34 26.16
CA ASN A 202 -9.60 -15.15 25.71
C ASN A 202 -9.93 -13.66 25.57
N ILE A 203 -10.48 -13.27 24.43
CA ILE A 203 -10.95 -11.92 24.15
C ILE A 203 -12.48 -11.93 24.30
N GLY A 204 -12.94 -11.47 25.46
CA GLY A 204 -14.34 -11.34 25.80
C GLY A 204 -15.07 -10.37 24.88
N THR A 205 -16.41 -10.36 24.93
CA THR A 205 -17.26 -9.60 24.00
C THR A 205 -17.03 -8.09 24.04
N SER A 206 -16.51 -7.55 25.14
CA SER A 206 -16.14 -6.13 25.25
C SER A 206 -14.75 -5.82 24.66
N GLY A 207 -14.08 -6.80 24.05
CA GLY A 207 -12.75 -6.68 23.48
C GLY A 207 -11.65 -6.66 24.54
N GLY A 208 -10.43 -6.36 24.10
CA GLY A 208 -9.26 -6.32 24.97
C GLY A 208 -8.08 -5.61 24.31
N THR A 209 -7.22 -5.01 25.13
CA THR A 209 -5.99 -4.36 24.65
C THR A 209 -4.75 -5.09 25.13
N LEU A 210 -3.81 -5.37 24.23
CA LEU A 210 -2.44 -5.75 24.53
C LEU A 210 -1.54 -4.54 24.26
N ASP A 211 -1.02 -3.96 25.33
CA ASP A 211 -0.11 -2.82 25.32
C ASP A 211 1.31 -3.33 25.61
N VAL A 212 2.14 -3.34 24.58
CA VAL A 212 3.49 -3.93 24.63
C VAL A 212 4.50 -2.81 24.53
N ALA A 213 5.27 -2.61 25.60
CA ALA A 213 6.24 -1.53 25.69
C ALA A 213 7.29 -1.58 24.57
N ASP A 214 7.88 -0.42 24.28
CA ASP A 214 8.90 -0.27 23.25
C ASP A 214 10.05 -1.27 23.41
N ALA A 215 10.56 -1.75 22.27
CA ALA A 215 11.63 -2.76 22.18
C ALA A 215 11.39 -4.08 22.95
N THR A 216 10.18 -4.34 23.45
CA THR A 216 9.82 -5.61 24.12
C THR A 216 8.95 -6.51 23.24
N THR A 217 8.90 -7.80 23.60
CA THR A 217 8.02 -8.78 22.95
C THR A 217 7.15 -9.50 23.95
N LEU A 218 5.82 -9.45 23.75
CA LEU A 218 4.87 -10.35 24.39
C LEU A 218 4.63 -11.55 23.48
N THR A 219 4.92 -12.76 23.94
CA THR A 219 4.70 -14.00 23.18
C THR A 219 3.49 -14.76 23.71
N ILE A 220 2.55 -15.09 22.83
CA ILE A 220 1.40 -15.96 23.11
C ILE A 220 1.60 -17.27 22.34
N ASN A 221 1.99 -18.31 23.08
CA ASN A 221 2.08 -19.67 22.56
C ASN A 221 0.74 -20.42 22.67
N GLY A 222 -0.14 -19.97 23.57
CA GLY A 222 -1.47 -20.53 23.77
C GLY A 222 -2.46 -20.18 22.67
N SER A 223 -3.64 -20.80 22.77
CA SER A 223 -4.77 -20.40 21.94
C SER A 223 -5.18 -18.97 22.27
N VAL A 224 -5.52 -18.22 21.23
CA VAL A 224 -6.33 -17.01 21.33
C VAL A 224 -7.76 -17.41 20.98
N SER A 225 -8.73 -17.00 21.78
CA SER A 225 -10.16 -17.30 21.57
C SER A 225 -11.06 -16.09 21.76
N GLY A 226 -12.31 -16.22 21.33
CA GLY A 226 -13.37 -15.23 21.58
C GLY A 226 -13.78 -14.43 20.35
N THR A 227 -14.70 -13.50 20.57
CA THR A 227 -15.38 -12.73 19.51
C THR A 227 -15.19 -11.23 19.63
N GLY A 228 -14.64 -10.74 20.74
CA GLY A 228 -14.38 -9.31 20.92
C GLY A 228 -13.16 -8.82 20.14
N ALA A 229 -13.04 -7.50 20.03
CA ALA A 229 -11.93 -6.87 19.35
C ALA A 229 -10.61 -7.05 20.12
N LEU A 230 -9.57 -7.56 19.46
CA LEU A 230 -8.21 -7.56 19.96
C LEU A 230 -7.50 -6.30 19.48
N THR A 231 -7.08 -5.43 20.39
CA THR A 231 -6.32 -4.22 20.06
C THR A 231 -4.86 -4.38 20.48
N LYS A 232 -3.93 -4.29 19.53
CA LYS A 232 -2.49 -4.15 19.79
C LYS A 232 -2.12 -2.67 19.73
N THR A 233 -1.54 -2.15 20.82
CA THR A 233 -1.06 -0.76 20.89
C THR A 233 0.41 -0.70 21.32
N ASN A 234 0.97 0.51 21.28
CA ASN A 234 2.36 0.82 21.61
C ASN A 234 3.38 0.13 20.68
N THR A 235 4.65 0.49 20.74
CA THR A 235 5.63 0.19 19.68
C THR A 235 6.24 -1.21 19.75
N GLY A 236 6.03 -1.95 20.85
CA GLY A 236 6.54 -3.31 21.02
C GLY A 236 5.91 -4.35 20.08
N THR A 237 6.39 -5.59 20.18
CA THR A 237 5.98 -6.71 19.33
C THR A 237 5.04 -7.66 20.08
N LEU A 238 3.91 -8.01 19.47
CA LEU A 238 3.08 -9.14 19.90
C LEU A 238 3.38 -10.35 18.99
N ALA A 239 4.00 -11.39 19.53
CA ALA A 239 4.22 -12.65 18.83
C ALA A 239 3.08 -13.63 19.14
N VAL A 240 2.35 -14.08 18.13
CA VAL A 240 1.25 -15.06 18.29
C VAL A 240 1.60 -16.31 17.49
N ASN A 241 1.76 -17.44 18.19
CA ASN A 241 2.30 -18.67 17.62
C ASN A 241 1.26 -19.81 17.51
N GLY A 242 0.13 -19.71 18.22
CA GLY A 242 -0.93 -20.72 18.20
C GLY A 242 -1.82 -20.62 16.95
N ASN A 243 -2.41 -21.74 16.53
CA ASN A 243 -3.43 -21.76 15.48
C ASN A 243 -4.81 -21.40 16.06
N ASN A 244 -5.39 -20.29 15.62
CA ASN A 244 -6.61 -19.75 16.21
C ASN A 244 -7.79 -19.66 15.22
N SER A 245 -7.71 -20.32 14.07
CA SER A 245 -8.74 -20.23 13.00
C SER A 245 -10.14 -20.66 13.41
N LEU A 246 -10.26 -21.53 14.42
CA LEU A 246 -11.56 -22.04 14.91
C LEU A 246 -11.98 -21.43 16.26
N SER A 247 -11.07 -20.78 16.97
CA SER A 247 -11.29 -20.29 18.34
C SER A 247 -11.49 -18.78 18.41
N PHE A 248 -10.95 -18.02 17.45
CA PHE A 248 -11.00 -16.56 17.45
C PHE A 248 -11.59 -16.02 16.14
N SER A 249 -12.65 -15.23 16.27
CA SER A 249 -13.35 -14.59 15.14
C SER A 249 -13.53 -13.08 15.33
N GLY A 250 -13.04 -12.54 16.44
CA GLY A 250 -13.09 -11.10 16.72
C GLY A 250 -12.15 -10.30 15.80
N PRO A 251 -12.45 -9.02 15.56
CA PRO A 251 -11.58 -8.16 14.76
C PRO A 251 -10.24 -7.90 15.47
N VAL A 252 -9.19 -7.63 14.70
CA VAL A 252 -7.86 -7.28 15.19
C VAL A 252 -7.51 -5.86 14.75
N ASN A 253 -7.24 -4.98 15.72
CA ASN A 253 -6.80 -3.61 15.46
C ASN A 253 -5.32 -3.48 15.80
N ILE A 254 -4.49 -3.11 14.83
CA ILE A 254 -3.06 -2.88 15.01
C ILE A 254 -2.80 -1.36 15.05
N ASN A 255 -2.93 -0.77 16.23
CA ASN A 255 -2.81 0.68 16.46
C ASN A 255 -1.36 1.14 16.59
N GLY A 256 -0.42 0.22 16.80
CA GLY A 256 1.01 0.52 16.88
C GLY A 256 1.87 -0.73 17.05
N GLY A 257 3.17 -0.57 16.77
CA GLY A 257 4.16 -1.64 16.85
C GLY A 257 3.89 -2.73 15.82
N SER A 258 4.21 -3.98 16.17
CA SER A 258 4.01 -5.12 15.27
C SER A 258 3.23 -6.26 15.92
N ILE A 259 2.44 -6.96 15.09
CA ILE A 259 2.02 -8.33 15.36
C ILE A 259 2.82 -9.26 14.46
N ARG A 260 3.43 -10.28 15.06
CA ARG A 260 4.30 -11.26 14.41
C ARG A 260 3.66 -12.64 14.51
N LEU A 261 3.31 -13.21 13.38
CA LEU A 261 2.77 -14.58 13.32
C LEU A 261 3.92 -15.59 13.39
N GLY A 262 3.74 -16.70 14.11
CA GLY A 262 4.71 -17.79 14.19
C GLY A 262 4.08 -19.18 14.27
N GLY A 263 4.93 -20.21 14.32
CA GLY A 263 4.64 -21.59 14.78
C GLY A 263 3.72 -22.46 13.92
N THR A 264 2.55 -21.96 13.50
CA THR A 264 1.47 -22.77 12.89
C THR A 264 0.87 -22.16 11.62
N GLY A 265 1.62 -21.31 10.92
CA GLY A 265 1.19 -20.67 9.67
C GLY A 265 0.53 -19.30 9.86
N GLN A 266 -0.42 -18.95 8.99
CA GLN A 266 -1.01 -17.60 8.91
C GLN A 266 -2.32 -17.44 9.70
N THR A 267 -2.73 -18.46 10.46
CA THR A 267 -4.03 -18.53 11.13
C THR A 267 -4.02 -18.03 12.57
N ALA A 268 -2.90 -17.47 13.04
CA ALA A 268 -2.72 -17.12 14.44
C ALA A 268 -3.63 -15.97 14.92
N LEU A 269 -4.18 -15.19 14.00
CA LEU A 269 -5.15 -14.12 14.29
C LEU A 269 -6.60 -14.52 13.99
N GLY A 270 -6.88 -15.82 13.82
CA GLY A 270 -8.24 -16.30 13.59
C GLY A 270 -8.82 -15.82 12.26
N THR A 271 -10.13 -15.59 12.22
CA THR A 271 -10.87 -15.26 10.98
C THR A 271 -11.38 -13.83 10.90
N GLY A 272 -11.25 -13.04 11.97
CA GLY A 272 -11.74 -11.67 12.01
C GLY A 272 -10.99 -10.72 11.08
N THR A 273 -11.60 -9.58 10.78
CA THR A 273 -10.97 -8.51 9.99
C THR A 273 -9.75 -7.94 10.72
N ILE A 274 -8.67 -7.68 9.98
CA ILE A 274 -7.47 -7.01 10.47
C ILE A 274 -7.48 -5.56 10.00
N THR A 275 -7.47 -4.62 10.94
CA THR A 275 -7.43 -3.18 10.69
C THR A 275 -6.05 -2.63 11.02
N PHE A 276 -5.40 -2.00 10.04
CA PHE A 276 -4.14 -1.31 10.21
C PHE A 276 -4.37 0.16 10.61
N ASP A 277 -4.30 0.45 11.91
CA ASP A 277 -4.50 1.80 12.46
C ASP A 277 -3.16 2.51 12.82
N GLY A 278 -2.05 2.02 12.27
CA GLY A 278 -0.70 2.56 12.50
C GLY A 278 0.41 1.52 12.62
N GLY A 279 0.07 0.22 12.75
CA GLY A 279 1.06 -0.83 13.00
C GLY A 279 1.38 -1.76 11.83
N THR A 280 2.19 -2.77 12.13
CA THR A 280 2.71 -3.76 11.17
C THR A 280 2.14 -5.15 11.46
N LEU A 281 1.73 -5.86 10.42
CA LEU A 281 1.51 -7.31 10.48
C LEU A 281 2.66 -8.00 9.76
N ARG A 282 3.40 -8.80 10.50
CA ARG A 282 4.47 -9.64 9.96
C ARG A 282 4.02 -11.09 9.88
N GLN A 283 3.92 -11.56 8.65
CA GLN A 283 3.54 -12.92 8.33
C GLN A 283 4.55 -13.94 8.88
N ASN A 284 4.07 -15.16 9.16
CA ASN A 284 4.96 -16.25 9.52
C ASN A 284 5.91 -16.53 8.35
N GLY A 285 7.18 -16.75 8.65
CA GLY A 285 8.20 -17.00 7.63
C GLY A 285 8.79 -15.77 6.95
N PHE A 286 8.43 -14.53 7.33
CA PHE A 286 9.00 -13.31 6.75
C PHE A 286 10.55 -13.31 6.68
N GLU A 287 11.26 -13.95 7.62
CA GLU A 287 12.73 -14.02 7.62
C GLU A 287 13.28 -15.41 7.25
N ALA A 288 12.42 -16.32 6.82
CA ALA A 288 12.76 -17.72 6.67
C ALA A 288 13.03 -18.12 5.20
N SER A 289 13.50 -19.36 5.01
CA SER A 289 13.80 -19.93 3.68
C SER A 289 12.56 -20.10 2.82
N THR A 290 12.72 -20.16 1.50
CA THR A 290 11.63 -20.33 0.53
C THR A 290 11.20 -21.78 0.30
N THR A 291 11.87 -22.73 0.96
CA THR A 291 11.57 -24.16 0.82
C THR A 291 10.22 -24.53 1.44
N PRO A 292 9.90 -24.12 2.68
CA PRO A 292 8.59 -24.35 3.28
C PRO A 292 7.52 -23.41 2.69
N GLY A 293 6.26 -23.86 2.69
CA GLY A 293 5.12 -22.96 2.56
C GLY A 293 4.68 -22.48 3.94
N TYR A 294 4.27 -21.21 4.04
CA TYR A 294 3.93 -20.60 5.34
C TYR A 294 2.42 -20.47 5.61
N GLY A 295 1.58 -20.94 4.70
CA GLY A 295 0.13 -20.78 4.78
C GLY A 295 -0.39 -19.54 4.06
N VAL A 296 -1.70 -19.31 4.14
CA VAL A 296 -2.38 -18.18 3.49
C VAL A 296 -3.05 -17.32 4.54
N LEU A 297 -2.81 -16.01 4.50
CA LEU A 297 -3.59 -15.06 5.31
C LEU A 297 -4.94 -14.82 4.63
N THR A 298 -5.99 -15.38 5.21
CA THR A 298 -7.36 -15.32 4.66
C THR A 298 -8.18 -14.15 5.20
N ASN A 299 -7.69 -13.45 6.22
CA ASN A 299 -8.36 -12.33 6.85
C ASN A 299 -8.61 -11.19 5.86
N ASN A 300 -9.76 -10.54 6.00
CA ASN A 300 -10.00 -9.25 5.35
C ASN A 300 -9.11 -8.19 5.98
N LEU A 301 -8.55 -7.32 5.15
CA LEU A 301 -7.63 -6.26 5.53
C LEU A 301 -8.30 -4.89 5.32
N VAL A 302 -8.13 -4.00 6.29
CA VAL A 302 -8.64 -2.63 6.23
C VAL A 302 -7.53 -1.66 6.57
N VAL A 303 -7.33 -0.65 5.74
CA VAL A 303 -6.48 0.51 6.07
C VAL A 303 -7.35 1.77 6.09
N PRO A 304 -7.76 2.27 7.28
CA PRO A 304 -8.63 3.44 7.39
C PRO A 304 -8.04 4.70 6.77
N ALA A 305 -8.91 5.67 6.47
CA ALA A 305 -8.51 6.97 5.92
C ALA A 305 -7.46 7.65 6.83
N GLY A 306 -6.39 8.19 6.22
CA GLY A 306 -5.32 8.88 6.95
C GLY A 306 -4.40 7.97 7.78
N LYS A 307 -4.61 6.65 7.76
CA LYS A 307 -3.76 5.68 8.47
C LYS A 307 -2.75 5.04 7.55
N VAL A 308 -1.67 4.56 8.14
CA VAL A 308 -0.61 3.83 7.47
C VAL A 308 -0.48 2.46 8.13
N GLY A 309 -0.52 1.41 7.32
CA GLY A 309 -0.30 0.03 7.73
C GLY A 309 0.88 -0.57 6.99
N THR A 310 1.57 -1.52 7.60
CA THR A 310 2.60 -2.31 6.92
C THR A 310 2.24 -3.78 6.95
N LEU A 311 2.26 -4.43 5.79
CA LEU A 311 2.15 -5.88 5.66
C LEU A 311 3.47 -6.45 5.15
N GLU A 312 4.11 -7.23 6.00
CA GLU A 312 5.37 -7.91 5.73
C GLU A 312 5.10 -9.36 5.31
N LEU A 313 5.31 -9.67 4.03
CA LEU A 313 4.85 -10.92 3.41
C LEU A 313 5.78 -12.11 3.68
N ALA A 314 5.21 -13.29 3.88
CA ALA A 314 5.96 -14.54 3.83
C ALA A 314 6.54 -14.74 2.42
N PRO A 315 7.68 -15.42 2.25
CA PRO A 315 8.29 -15.60 0.93
C PRO A 315 7.49 -16.55 0.03
N ARG A 316 6.51 -17.28 0.58
CA ARG A 316 5.68 -18.27 -0.12
C ARG A 316 4.44 -18.67 0.69
N GLY A 317 3.30 -18.85 0.03
CA GLY A 317 2.08 -19.43 0.61
C GLY A 317 2.13 -20.97 0.67
N ASN A 318 0.96 -21.63 0.58
CA ASN A 318 0.91 -23.10 0.64
C ASN A 318 1.37 -23.76 -0.68
N GLY A 319 2.34 -24.67 -0.59
CA GLY A 319 2.69 -25.55 -1.69
C GLY A 319 3.80 -25.06 -2.61
N GLY A 320 4.45 -26.04 -3.21
CA GLY A 320 5.64 -25.99 -4.02
C GLY A 320 5.53 -25.29 -5.38
N GLY A 321 4.86 -24.14 -5.53
CA GLY A 321 5.00 -23.27 -6.71
C GLY A 321 3.98 -23.54 -7.82
N GLY A 322 3.51 -22.44 -8.43
CA GLY A 322 2.82 -22.43 -9.72
C GLY A 322 1.37 -22.93 -9.76
N THR A 323 0.83 -23.55 -8.70
CA THR A 323 -0.57 -24.00 -8.65
C THR A 323 -1.40 -23.22 -7.63
N THR A 324 -2.71 -23.14 -7.88
CA THR A 324 -3.71 -22.52 -7.01
C THR A 324 -3.62 -23.08 -5.59
N GLY A 325 -3.46 -22.20 -4.60
CA GLY A 325 -3.14 -22.53 -3.20
C GLY A 325 -1.83 -21.92 -2.67
N THR A 326 -1.03 -21.33 -3.56
CA THR A 326 0.29 -20.74 -3.29
C THR A 326 0.28 -19.31 -2.75
N SER A 327 -0.88 -18.67 -2.65
CA SER A 327 -0.99 -17.27 -2.26
C SER A 327 -0.59 -17.04 -0.81
N VAL A 328 0.04 -15.90 -0.52
CA VAL A 328 0.35 -15.47 0.85
C VAL A 328 -0.81 -14.68 1.48
N VAL A 329 -1.70 -14.15 0.64
CA VAL A 329 -2.92 -13.42 1.04
C VAL A 329 -4.07 -13.74 0.08
N SER A 330 -5.29 -13.90 0.61
CA SER A 330 -6.50 -14.16 -0.21
C SER A 330 -7.78 -13.42 0.24
N GLY A 331 -7.75 -12.66 1.34
CA GLY A 331 -8.90 -11.89 1.80
C GLY A 331 -9.21 -10.66 0.93
N THR A 332 -10.12 -9.79 1.38
CA THR A 332 -10.32 -8.47 0.75
C THR A 332 -9.31 -7.44 1.28
N LEU A 333 -9.02 -6.41 0.50
CA LEU A 333 -8.37 -5.19 0.95
C LEU A 333 -9.33 -4.00 0.72
N THR A 334 -9.62 -3.24 1.78
CA THR A 334 -10.55 -2.10 1.73
C THR A 334 -10.02 -0.91 2.54
N GLY A 335 -10.68 0.25 2.40
CA GLY A 335 -10.26 1.51 3.02
C GLY A 335 -9.52 2.44 2.04
N SER A 336 -9.00 3.54 2.57
CA SER A 336 -8.42 4.64 1.79
C SER A 336 -7.09 5.18 2.34
N GLY A 337 -6.51 4.49 3.33
CA GLY A 337 -5.20 4.84 3.88
C GLY A 337 -4.04 4.39 3.00
N THR A 338 -2.86 4.25 3.60
CA THR A 338 -1.64 3.78 2.91
C THR A 338 -1.25 2.40 3.41
N LEU A 339 -1.15 1.42 2.51
CA LEU A 339 -0.58 0.12 2.79
C LEU A 339 0.87 0.07 2.27
N ASN A 340 1.84 -0.08 3.16
CA ASN A 340 3.19 -0.48 2.79
C ASN A 340 3.23 -2.00 2.68
N LEU A 341 3.43 -2.50 1.47
CA LEU A 341 3.54 -3.92 1.18
C LEU A 341 5.02 -4.28 1.01
N VAL A 342 5.57 -5.03 1.96
CA VAL A 342 6.97 -5.47 1.91
C VAL A 342 7.01 -6.87 1.31
N ASN A 343 7.38 -6.91 0.03
CA ASN A 343 7.56 -8.10 -0.78
C ASN A 343 8.91 -8.73 -0.41
N ASN A 344 8.92 -10.01 -0.08
CA ASN A 344 10.01 -10.63 0.64
C ASN A 344 11.00 -11.37 -0.26
N TYR A 345 10.50 -12.13 -1.24
CA TYR A 345 11.33 -12.94 -2.12
C TYR A 345 10.63 -13.23 -3.45
N VAL A 346 11.32 -13.85 -4.41
CA VAL A 346 10.99 -13.95 -5.86
C VAL A 346 9.53 -14.31 -6.20
N ARG A 347 8.67 -14.80 -5.28
CA ARG A 347 7.28 -15.18 -5.57
C ARG A 347 6.29 -14.83 -4.46
N ASP A 348 5.94 -13.56 -4.32
CA ASP A 348 4.85 -13.13 -3.43
C ASP A 348 3.51 -13.21 -4.19
N ASP A 349 2.88 -14.37 -4.13
CA ASP A 349 1.61 -14.65 -4.79
C ASP A 349 0.43 -14.02 -4.02
N LEU A 350 -0.28 -13.08 -4.64
CA LEU A 350 -1.40 -12.33 -4.08
C LEU A 350 -2.70 -12.73 -4.77
N ASN A 351 -3.62 -13.32 -4.02
CA ASN A 351 -4.97 -13.66 -4.49
C ASN A 351 -6.05 -12.88 -3.74
N TRP A 352 -5.70 -11.73 -3.16
CA TRP A 352 -6.67 -10.87 -2.51
C TRP A 352 -7.63 -10.19 -3.50
N ASN A 353 -8.73 -9.66 -2.99
CA ASN A 353 -9.57 -8.74 -3.74
C ASN A 353 -9.35 -7.30 -3.24
N ALA A 354 -8.60 -6.51 -4.00
CA ALA A 354 -8.31 -5.10 -3.70
C ALA A 354 -9.18 -4.12 -4.51
N SER A 355 -10.22 -4.59 -5.20
CA SER A 355 -11.08 -3.74 -6.05
C SER A 355 -11.78 -2.61 -5.28
N ALA A 356 -12.04 -2.77 -3.99
CA ALA A 356 -12.69 -1.77 -3.15
C ALA A 356 -11.72 -0.85 -2.39
N PHE A 357 -10.40 -1.07 -2.52
CA PHE A 357 -9.39 -0.21 -1.90
C PHE A 357 -9.22 1.06 -2.72
N THR A 358 -9.32 2.22 -2.07
CA THR A 358 -9.20 3.54 -2.73
C THR A 358 -7.95 4.31 -2.29
N GLY A 359 -7.11 3.67 -1.48
CA GLY A 359 -5.93 4.28 -0.89
C GLY A 359 -4.67 4.15 -1.74
N THR A 360 -3.52 4.20 -1.07
CA THR A 360 -2.20 4.04 -1.69
C THR A 360 -1.57 2.72 -1.27
N ILE A 361 -0.98 2.00 -2.22
CA ILE A 361 -0.16 0.81 -1.98
C ILE A 361 1.27 1.14 -2.35
N ASN A 362 2.17 1.12 -1.37
CA ASN A 362 3.60 1.25 -1.59
C ASN A 362 4.23 -0.14 -1.55
N ALA A 363 4.54 -0.69 -2.72
CA ALA A 363 5.21 -1.97 -2.82
C ALA A 363 6.73 -1.76 -2.73
N THR A 364 7.38 -2.47 -1.82
CA THR A 364 8.85 -2.46 -1.67
C THR A 364 9.39 -3.89 -1.68
N SER A 365 10.65 -4.06 -2.06
CA SER A 365 11.35 -5.34 -1.90
C SER A 365 12.15 -5.32 -0.61
N ARG A 366 12.08 -6.40 0.18
CA ARG A 366 12.88 -6.57 1.39
C ARG A 366 14.36 -6.80 1.07
N LEU A 367 14.65 -7.48 -0.05
CA LEU A 367 15.99 -7.95 -0.38
C LEU A 367 16.56 -7.29 -1.64
N PRO A 368 17.89 -7.07 -1.71
CA PRO A 368 18.53 -6.41 -2.85
C PRO A 368 18.39 -7.13 -4.20
N GLY A 369 18.04 -8.43 -4.19
CA GLY A 369 17.81 -9.24 -5.40
C GLY A 369 16.45 -9.01 -6.06
N GLY A 370 15.61 -8.13 -5.50
CA GLY A 370 14.26 -7.88 -5.95
C GLY A 370 13.24 -8.90 -5.45
N ALA A 371 11.96 -8.57 -5.62
CA ALA A 371 10.84 -9.43 -5.26
C ALA A 371 9.76 -9.34 -6.36
N ASP A 372 9.20 -10.49 -6.73
CA ASP A 372 8.04 -10.48 -7.64
C ASP A 372 6.76 -10.35 -6.82
N MET A 373 6.01 -9.28 -7.06
CA MET A 373 4.64 -9.11 -6.61
C MET A 373 3.71 -9.75 -7.65
N ARG A 374 3.18 -10.94 -7.38
CA ARG A 374 2.50 -11.78 -8.37
C ARG A 374 1.00 -11.82 -8.15
N LEU A 375 0.23 -11.26 -9.07
CA LEU A 375 -1.23 -11.28 -9.01
C LEU A 375 -1.78 -12.62 -9.52
N GLN A 376 -2.58 -13.29 -8.69
CA GLN A 376 -3.23 -14.57 -9.02
C GLN A 376 -4.71 -14.41 -9.43
N ASN A 377 -5.18 -13.17 -9.59
CA ASN A 377 -6.51 -12.87 -10.09
C ASN A 377 -6.56 -11.52 -10.82
N ALA A 378 -7.71 -11.24 -11.45
CA ALA A 378 -7.97 -10.01 -12.19
C ALA A 378 -8.62 -8.90 -11.34
N ASN A 379 -8.69 -9.05 -10.02
CA ASN A 379 -9.38 -8.08 -9.16
C ASN A 379 -8.62 -6.74 -9.06
N GLY A 380 -7.34 -6.73 -9.46
CA GLY A 380 -6.53 -5.54 -9.70
C GLY A 380 -6.50 -4.52 -8.55
N PHE A 381 -6.14 -3.29 -8.90
CA PHE A 381 -6.03 -2.11 -8.04
C PHE A 381 -6.81 -0.95 -8.66
N ALA A 382 -7.97 -1.22 -9.25
CA ALA A 382 -8.68 -0.30 -10.14
C ALA A 382 -8.95 1.09 -9.54
N ASN A 383 -9.12 1.16 -8.21
CA ASN A 383 -9.43 2.39 -7.49
C ASN A 383 -8.27 2.92 -6.63
N ALA A 384 -7.11 2.25 -6.65
CA ALA A 384 -5.99 2.56 -5.78
C ALA A 384 -4.81 3.18 -6.55
N LYS A 385 -3.97 3.89 -5.81
CA LYS A 385 -2.63 4.28 -6.27
C LYS A 385 -1.65 3.15 -5.98
N LEU A 386 -0.93 2.68 -6.99
CA LEU A 386 0.10 1.66 -6.84
C LEU A 386 1.47 2.26 -7.15
N ASN A 387 2.33 2.28 -6.13
CA ASN A 387 3.69 2.80 -6.20
C ASN A 387 4.67 1.64 -6.11
N LEU A 388 5.43 1.39 -7.18
CA LEU A 388 6.42 0.32 -7.22
C LEU A 388 7.82 0.84 -6.84
N GLY A 389 8.34 0.34 -5.72
CA GLY A 389 9.70 0.59 -5.27
C GLY A 389 10.74 -0.14 -6.12
N ALA A 390 12.01 0.25 -5.96
CA ALA A 390 13.13 -0.41 -6.63
C ALA A 390 13.20 -1.91 -6.24
N GLY A 391 13.48 -2.76 -7.23
CA GLY A 391 13.53 -4.21 -7.08
C GLY A 391 12.16 -4.90 -7.06
N VAL A 392 11.03 -4.17 -7.13
CA VAL A 392 9.71 -4.80 -7.21
C VAL A 392 9.35 -5.08 -8.65
N ALA A 393 9.04 -6.34 -8.96
CA ALA A 393 8.50 -6.76 -10.25
C ALA A 393 7.02 -7.15 -10.12
N LEU A 394 6.11 -6.31 -10.63
CA LEU A 394 4.70 -6.61 -10.68
C LEU A 394 4.43 -7.58 -11.84
N LYS A 395 3.86 -8.74 -11.54
CA LYS A 395 3.55 -9.79 -12.53
C LYS A 395 2.15 -10.31 -12.32
N GLN A 396 1.62 -10.99 -13.32
CA GLN A 396 0.49 -11.89 -13.10
C GLN A 396 0.92 -13.35 -13.29
N THR A 397 0.26 -14.27 -12.60
CA THR A 397 0.59 -15.70 -12.66
C THR A 397 -0.60 -16.60 -12.99
N PHE A 398 -1.83 -16.09 -12.96
CA PHE A 398 -2.99 -16.84 -13.46
C PHE A 398 -3.14 -16.64 -14.97
N SER A 399 -3.68 -17.65 -15.65
CA SER A 399 -3.93 -17.60 -17.10
C SER A 399 -5.38 -17.95 -17.40
N PRO A 400 -6.19 -16.98 -17.82
CA PRO A 400 -7.52 -17.25 -18.33
C PRO A 400 -7.42 -17.59 -19.83
N GLY A 401 -7.25 -18.87 -20.18
CA GLY A 401 -7.48 -19.37 -21.56
C GLY A 401 -6.25 -19.71 -22.40
N GLY A 402 -6.50 -20.12 -23.65
CA GLY A 402 -5.51 -20.59 -24.64
C GLY A 402 -4.82 -19.46 -25.42
N ALA A 403 -4.09 -19.81 -26.48
CA ALA A 403 -3.33 -18.85 -27.30
C ALA A 403 -4.23 -17.69 -27.81
N GLY A 404 -3.72 -16.46 -27.71
CA GLY A 404 -4.44 -15.22 -28.03
C GLY A 404 -5.22 -14.62 -26.87
N ALA A 405 -5.34 -15.32 -25.73
CA ALA A 405 -6.06 -14.81 -24.57
C ALA A 405 -5.38 -13.60 -23.92
N GLU A 406 -6.21 -12.66 -23.45
CA GLU A 406 -5.79 -11.45 -22.77
C GLU A 406 -6.31 -11.45 -21.33
N THR A 407 -5.46 -11.01 -20.40
CA THR A 407 -5.85 -10.70 -19.03
C THR A 407 -5.72 -9.21 -18.79
N VAL A 408 -6.80 -8.57 -18.36
CA VAL A 408 -6.78 -7.14 -18.03
C VAL A 408 -6.49 -6.96 -16.54
N GLN A 409 -5.47 -6.16 -16.23
CA GLN A 409 -5.12 -5.73 -14.89
C GLN A 409 -5.34 -4.23 -14.77
N ASN A 410 -6.38 -3.85 -14.02
CA ASN A 410 -6.73 -2.45 -13.80
C ASN A 410 -5.96 -1.87 -12.61
N ILE A 411 -5.33 -0.70 -12.80
CA ILE A 411 -4.62 0.05 -11.77
C ILE A 411 -5.10 1.50 -11.81
N GLY A 412 -5.63 2.02 -10.70
CA GLY A 412 -6.18 3.38 -10.65
C GLY A 412 -5.18 4.46 -11.07
N GLU A 413 -4.03 4.50 -10.40
CA GLU A 413 -2.86 5.33 -10.73
C GLU A 413 -1.60 4.47 -10.58
N LEU A 414 -0.79 4.37 -11.64
CA LEU A 414 0.48 3.66 -11.60
C LEU A 414 1.64 4.65 -11.43
N SER A 415 2.52 4.39 -10.48
CA SER A 415 3.81 5.07 -10.35
C SER A 415 4.93 4.08 -9.98
N GLY A 416 6.18 4.50 -10.16
CA GLY A 416 7.31 3.66 -9.78
C GLY A 416 8.66 4.33 -10.03
N VAL A 417 9.68 3.85 -9.34
CA VAL A 417 11.06 4.36 -9.44
C VAL A 417 11.91 3.50 -10.38
N ALA A 418 13.08 4.00 -10.74
CA ALA A 418 14.06 3.22 -11.51
C ALA A 418 14.39 1.90 -10.80
N GLY A 419 14.45 0.82 -11.57
CA GLY A 419 14.64 -0.54 -11.04
C GLY A 419 13.35 -1.20 -10.53
N SER A 420 12.17 -0.57 -10.67
CA SER A 420 10.90 -1.28 -10.60
C SER A 420 10.55 -1.88 -11.97
N PHE A 421 9.73 -2.94 -11.99
CA PHE A 421 9.41 -3.67 -13.22
C PHE A 421 7.93 -4.07 -13.32
N ILE A 422 7.43 -4.18 -14.55
CA ILE A 422 6.10 -4.74 -14.85
C ILE A 422 6.24 -5.82 -15.93
N GLY A 423 5.79 -7.04 -15.60
CA GLY A 423 5.92 -8.23 -16.43
C GLY A 423 4.78 -8.43 -17.43
N GLY A 424 4.97 -9.46 -18.26
CA GLY A 424 4.02 -9.90 -19.29
C GLY A 424 3.17 -11.06 -18.83
N SER A 425 2.69 -11.85 -19.79
CA SER A 425 1.93 -13.06 -19.49
C SER A 425 2.87 -14.21 -19.12
N PRO A 426 2.51 -15.09 -18.17
CA PRO A 426 3.36 -16.23 -17.82
C PRO A 426 3.43 -17.31 -18.92
N ASN A 427 2.54 -17.25 -19.94
CA ASN A 427 2.46 -18.25 -21.00
C ASN A 427 2.79 -17.66 -22.38
N ALA A 428 3.38 -18.48 -23.24
CA ALA A 428 3.65 -18.11 -24.64
C ALA A 428 2.34 -17.87 -25.40
N GLY A 429 2.29 -16.80 -26.21
CA GLY A 429 1.15 -16.49 -27.08
C GLY A 429 -0.06 -15.87 -26.36
N THR A 430 0.05 -15.50 -25.09
CA THR A 430 -0.98 -14.78 -24.33
C THR A 430 -0.47 -13.42 -23.85
N PHE A 431 -1.39 -12.55 -23.40
CA PHE A 431 -1.09 -11.16 -23.10
C PHE A 431 -1.60 -10.73 -21.72
N THR A 432 -0.81 -9.89 -21.04
CA THR A 432 -1.27 -9.09 -19.90
C THR A 432 -1.48 -7.66 -20.38
N ASN A 433 -2.69 -7.12 -20.24
CA ASN A 433 -2.97 -5.72 -20.52
C ASN A 433 -3.06 -4.93 -19.22
N TRP A 434 -2.07 -4.07 -19.00
CA TRP A 434 -2.00 -3.18 -17.86
C TRP A 434 -2.76 -1.89 -18.18
N THR A 435 -3.96 -1.76 -17.61
CA THR A 435 -4.82 -0.59 -17.80
C THR A 435 -4.65 0.36 -16.64
N THR A 436 -4.26 1.63 -16.90
CA THR A 436 -4.05 2.60 -15.83
C THR A 436 -4.48 4.03 -16.14
N GLY A 437 -4.77 4.81 -15.10
CA GLY A 437 -5.12 6.24 -15.17
C GLY A 437 -6.58 6.56 -14.83
N ALA A 438 -7.36 5.57 -14.38
CA ALA A 438 -8.78 5.73 -14.04
C ALA A 438 -9.02 6.74 -12.90
N LEU A 439 -8.01 7.04 -12.07
CA LEU A 439 -8.08 8.08 -11.04
C LEU A 439 -7.96 9.51 -11.59
N ASN A 440 -7.73 9.70 -12.89
CA ASN A 440 -7.62 11.00 -13.54
C ASN A 440 -6.49 11.88 -12.99
N THR A 441 -5.53 11.29 -12.29
CA THR A 441 -4.34 11.92 -11.75
C THR A 441 -3.16 11.77 -12.70
N SER A 442 -2.16 12.65 -12.55
CA SER A 442 -0.91 12.53 -13.31
C SER A 442 0.16 11.82 -12.49
N SER A 443 0.90 10.90 -13.11
CA SER A 443 1.91 10.08 -12.44
C SER A 443 3.12 9.84 -13.35
N THR A 444 4.22 9.40 -12.73
CA THR A 444 5.44 9.00 -13.43
C THR A 444 5.81 7.58 -13.05
N PHE A 445 6.05 6.74 -14.06
CA PHE A 445 6.61 5.41 -13.91
C PHE A 445 8.00 5.38 -14.53
N SER A 446 9.02 5.32 -13.67
CA SER A 446 10.43 5.27 -14.07
C SER A 446 10.99 3.83 -14.16
N GLY A 447 10.12 2.83 -13.97
CA GLY A 447 10.47 1.42 -14.10
C GLY A 447 10.45 0.92 -15.55
N ASN A 448 10.74 -0.36 -15.73
CA ASN A 448 10.79 -1.00 -17.04
C ASN A 448 9.66 -2.02 -17.19
N PHE A 449 9.05 -2.06 -18.37
CA PHE A 449 8.22 -3.19 -18.75
C PHE A 449 9.08 -4.26 -19.39
N PHE A 450 8.70 -5.53 -19.28
CA PHE A 450 9.38 -6.64 -19.93
C PHE A 450 8.39 -7.74 -20.29
N ALA A 451 8.72 -8.54 -21.30
CA ALA A 451 8.02 -9.79 -21.55
C ALA A 451 8.45 -10.85 -20.53
N ASP A 452 7.48 -11.59 -20.01
CA ASP A 452 7.73 -12.90 -19.43
C ASP A 452 7.72 -13.92 -20.60
N THR A 453 7.09 -15.08 -20.45
CA THR A 453 6.91 -16.02 -21.56
C THR A 453 5.99 -15.47 -22.66
N GLY A 454 5.03 -14.61 -22.29
CA GLY A 454 4.11 -13.92 -23.19
C GLY A 454 4.16 -12.40 -23.05
N GLY A 455 3.40 -11.72 -23.91
CA GLY A 455 3.50 -10.27 -24.11
C GLY A 455 2.89 -9.42 -22.98
N SER A 456 3.36 -8.18 -22.89
CA SER A 456 2.82 -7.14 -22.02
C SER A 456 2.29 -5.98 -22.87
N ARG A 457 1.05 -5.57 -22.63
CA ARG A 457 0.35 -4.45 -23.28
C ARG A 457 0.10 -3.33 -22.26
N LEU A 458 0.03 -2.10 -22.75
CA LEU A 458 -0.29 -0.93 -21.94
C LEU A 458 -1.54 -0.24 -22.50
N THR A 459 -2.52 0.00 -21.62
CA THR A 459 -3.68 0.83 -21.93
C THR A 459 -3.73 2.01 -20.96
N LYS A 460 -3.56 3.23 -21.47
CA LYS A 460 -3.75 4.46 -20.72
C LYS A 460 -5.21 4.92 -20.85
N VAL A 461 -5.88 5.16 -19.72
CA VAL A 461 -7.26 5.68 -19.63
C VAL A 461 -7.34 6.91 -18.73
N GLY A 462 -8.49 7.57 -18.68
CA GLY A 462 -8.74 8.73 -17.82
C GLY A 462 -8.00 9.99 -18.26
N THR A 463 -8.34 11.14 -17.68
CA THR A 463 -7.92 12.47 -18.17
C THR A 463 -6.51 12.89 -17.73
N GLY A 464 -5.91 12.19 -16.76
CA GLY A 464 -4.57 12.51 -16.25
C GLY A 464 -3.43 12.16 -17.23
N THR A 465 -2.20 12.52 -16.85
CA THR A 465 -0.98 12.22 -17.63
C THR A 465 -0.21 11.05 -17.02
N LEU A 466 0.08 10.01 -17.81
CA LEU A 466 1.08 9.00 -17.43
C LEU A 466 2.39 9.31 -18.13
N THR A 467 3.47 9.53 -17.37
CA THR A 467 4.83 9.68 -17.91
C THR A 467 5.62 8.40 -17.70
N LEU A 468 6.11 7.83 -18.80
CA LEU A 468 7.02 6.69 -18.79
C LEU A 468 8.46 7.21 -18.90
N ALA A 469 9.19 7.16 -17.79
CA ALA A 469 10.55 7.68 -17.68
C ALA A 469 11.64 6.59 -17.70
N GLY A 470 11.25 5.31 -17.51
CA GLY A 470 12.16 4.17 -17.63
C GLY A 470 12.36 3.73 -19.09
N THR A 471 13.23 2.74 -19.31
CA THR A 471 13.44 2.18 -20.66
C THR A 471 12.28 1.23 -21.00
N PRO A 472 11.46 1.53 -22.03
CA PRO A 472 10.35 0.69 -22.43
C PRO A 472 10.90 -0.66 -22.95
N GLY A 473 10.67 -1.75 -22.23
CA GLY A 473 10.83 -3.12 -22.74
C GLY A 473 9.49 -3.79 -23.04
N TYR A 474 8.46 -3.00 -23.33
CA TYR A 474 7.16 -3.52 -23.78
C TYR A 474 7.34 -4.25 -25.10
N THR A 475 6.69 -5.40 -25.23
CA THR A 475 6.85 -6.27 -26.39
C THR A 475 5.59 -6.33 -27.25
N ASP A 476 4.52 -5.61 -26.91
CA ASP A 476 3.23 -5.67 -27.61
C ASP A 476 2.47 -4.31 -27.56
N SER A 477 1.22 -4.28 -28.00
CA SER A 477 0.45 -3.07 -28.33
C SER A 477 0.35 -2.04 -27.20
N THR A 478 0.33 -0.76 -27.58
CA THR A 478 0.06 0.38 -26.70
C THR A 478 -1.22 1.10 -27.13
N ALA A 479 -2.10 1.37 -26.17
CA ALA A 479 -3.34 2.10 -26.40
C ALA A 479 -3.44 3.33 -25.49
N VAL A 480 -3.73 4.49 -26.07
CA VAL A 480 -4.04 5.73 -25.34
C VAL A 480 -5.52 6.03 -25.53
N ASN A 481 -6.34 5.54 -24.61
CA ASN A 481 -7.79 5.64 -24.65
C ASN A 481 -8.34 6.88 -23.91
N GLY A 482 -7.46 7.71 -23.34
CA GLY A 482 -7.84 8.96 -22.70
C GLY A 482 -6.67 9.69 -22.05
N GLY A 483 -6.79 11.02 -21.95
CA GLY A 483 -5.77 11.88 -21.35
C GLY A 483 -4.46 11.84 -22.13
N LYS A 484 -3.34 11.90 -21.42
CA LYS A 484 -2.01 12.00 -22.04
C LYS A 484 -1.09 10.86 -21.62
N LEU A 485 -0.40 10.25 -22.57
CA LEU A 485 0.73 9.34 -22.35
C LEU A 485 2.01 10.05 -22.84
N VAL A 486 2.97 10.25 -21.95
CA VAL A 486 4.29 10.77 -22.29
C VAL A 486 5.28 9.62 -22.26
N THR A 487 6.02 9.43 -23.35
CA THR A 487 7.04 8.39 -23.45
C THR A 487 8.40 9.03 -23.59
N ASN A 488 9.18 9.15 -22.49
CA ASN A 488 10.52 9.77 -22.53
C ASN A 488 11.50 9.02 -23.43
N ILE A 489 11.19 7.79 -23.80
CA ILE A 489 11.87 7.02 -24.83
C ILE A 489 10.79 6.53 -25.78
N ALA A 490 11.05 6.69 -27.07
CA ALA A 490 10.13 6.34 -28.12
C ALA A 490 9.67 4.87 -28.08
N ILE A 491 8.40 4.61 -28.41
CA ILE A 491 7.83 3.24 -28.42
C ILE A 491 8.48 2.45 -29.56
N LYS A 492 9.19 1.35 -29.26
CA LYS A 492 9.96 0.55 -30.27
C LYS A 492 9.54 -0.91 -30.37
N ASN A 493 8.30 -1.22 -29.98
CA ASN A 493 7.79 -2.59 -29.90
C ASN A 493 7.39 -3.18 -31.27
N ARG A 494 7.32 -2.37 -32.34
CA ARG A 494 6.78 -2.78 -33.66
C ARG A 494 5.40 -3.45 -33.57
N ALA A 495 4.62 -3.08 -32.55
CA ALA A 495 3.27 -3.56 -32.33
C ALA A 495 2.25 -2.45 -32.66
N ALA A 496 0.96 -2.73 -32.51
CA ALA A 496 -0.09 -1.75 -32.76
C ALA A 496 -0.04 -0.59 -31.75
N LEU A 497 -0.17 0.63 -32.25
CA LEU A 497 -0.39 1.85 -31.48
C LEU A 497 -1.77 2.41 -31.79
N SER A 498 -2.61 2.60 -30.77
CA SER A 498 -3.90 3.29 -30.92
C SER A 498 -3.98 4.54 -30.04
N VAL A 499 -4.56 5.62 -30.58
CA VAL A 499 -4.84 6.85 -29.85
C VAL A 499 -6.30 7.23 -30.10
N SER A 500 -7.12 7.21 -29.05
CA SER A 500 -8.55 7.51 -29.10
C SER A 500 -8.84 9.01 -29.20
N ASN A 501 -10.13 9.34 -29.35
CA ASN A 501 -10.62 10.72 -29.32
C ASN A 501 -10.14 11.46 -28.06
N ASP A 502 -9.69 12.70 -28.24
CA ASP A 502 -9.21 13.62 -27.20
C ASP A 502 -8.00 13.09 -26.39
N ALA A 503 -7.39 11.98 -26.84
CA ALA A 503 -6.21 11.41 -26.22
C ALA A 503 -4.94 11.90 -26.91
N THR A 504 -3.85 12.03 -26.15
CA THR A 504 -2.55 12.46 -26.65
C THR A 504 -1.46 11.45 -26.29
N LEU A 505 -0.75 10.94 -27.29
CA LEU A 505 0.59 10.41 -27.10
C LEU A 505 1.60 11.54 -27.35
N GLU A 506 2.52 11.77 -26.43
CA GLU A 506 3.61 12.73 -26.57
C GLU A 506 4.95 12.04 -26.44
N VAL A 507 5.80 12.24 -27.44
CA VAL A 507 7.19 11.80 -27.43
C VAL A 507 8.02 13.05 -27.18
N PRO A 508 8.52 13.31 -25.95
CA PRO A 508 9.25 14.53 -25.65
C PRO A 508 10.44 14.74 -26.58
N ILE A 509 10.87 16.00 -26.71
CA ILE A 509 12.08 16.40 -27.44
C ILE A 509 13.25 15.49 -27.04
N ASN A 510 13.73 14.69 -27.98
CA ASN A 510 14.76 13.68 -27.71
C ASN A 510 15.73 13.55 -28.89
N GLY A 511 15.24 13.67 -30.12
CA GLY A 511 16.09 13.70 -31.32
C GLY A 511 16.92 12.43 -31.54
N GLY A 512 17.57 12.33 -32.70
CA GLY A 512 18.49 11.23 -33.01
C GLY A 512 17.84 9.84 -32.94
N ALA A 513 18.64 8.79 -32.75
CA ALA A 513 18.17 7.41 -32.65
C ALA A 513 17.30 7.13 -31.41
N THR A 514 17.38 7.95 -30.36
CA THR A 514 16.59 7.81 -29.12
C THR A 514 15.18 8.37 -29.26
N GLY A 515 14.98 9.33 -30.16
CA GLY A 515 13.69 9.90 -30.54
C GLY A 515 12.82 9.03 -31.46
N VAL A 516 13.36 7.99 -32.10
CA VAL A 516 12.61 7.23 -33.12
C VAL A 516 11.54 6.32 -32.52
N THR A 517 10.27 6.60 -32.77
CA THR A 517 9.12 5.72 -32.45
C THR A 517 8.96 4.69 -33.55
N ALA A 518 9.00 3.40 -33.25
CA ALA A 518 8.84 2.31 -34.21
C ALA A 518 7.69 1.36 -33.80
N VAL A 519 6.60 1.41 -34.57
CA VAL A 519 5.36 0.66 -34.37
C VAL A 519 5.05 -0.21 -35.60
N GLY A 520 4.20 -1.22 -35.44
CA GLY A 520 3.76 -2.08 -36.54
C GLY A 520 2.55 -1.53 -37.29
N SER A 521 1.73 -0.76 -36.58
CA SER A 521 0.59 -0.03 -37.13
C SER A 521 0.24 1.13 -36.21
N ILE A 522 -0.39 2.16 -36.79
CA ILE A 522 -0.95 3.29 -36.06
C ILE A 522 -2.42 3.48 -36.44
N THR A 523 -3.28 3.61 -35.44
CA THR A 523 -4.73 3.78 -35.63
C THR A 523 -5.26 4.91 -34.78
N MET A 524 -6.03 5.81 -35.40
CA MET A 524 -6.80 6.86 -34.73
C MET A 524 -8.22 6.87 -35.29
N PRO A 525 -9.27 7.10 -34.47
CA PRO A 525 -10.60 7.30 -34.99
C PRO A 525 -10.65 8.54 -35.88
N THR A 526 -11.42 8.49 -36.96
CA THR A 526 -11.69 9.65 -37.82
C THR A 526 -12.82 10.50 -37.24
N THR A 527 -12.74 11.81 -37.47
CA THR A 527 -13.79 12.78 -37.16
C THR A 527 -14.29 13.44 -38.45
N ALA A 528 -15.27 14.33 -38.36
CA ALA A 528 -15.74 15.08 -39.53
C ALA A 528 -14.67 16.02 -40.13
N THR A 529 -13.67 16.41 -39.33
CA THR A 529 -12.65 17.42 -39.68
C THR A 529 -11.23 16.88 -39.74
N GLY A 530 -11.00 15.63 -39.33
CA GLY A 530 -9.66 15.05 -39.24
C GLY A 530 -9.65 13.75 -38.44
N PHE A 531 -8.83 13.71 -37.40
CA PHE A 531 -8.72 12.56 -36.49
C PHE A 531 -9.17 12.95 -35.07
N GLY A 532 -9.46 11.96 -34.24
CA GLY A 532 -9.84 12.22 -32.86
C GLY A 532 -8.66 12.29 -31.90
N GLY A 533 -7.58 11.57 -32.21
CA GLY A 533 -6.40 11.44 -31.35
C GLY A 533 -5.24 12.32 -31.81
N LYS A 534 -4.27 12.53 -30.92
CA LYS A 534 -3.05 13.30 -31.21
C LYS A 534 -1.79 12.50 -30.90
N VAL A 535 -0.85 12.44 -31.83
CA VAL A 535 0.54 12.01 -31.61
C VAL A 535 1.43 13.23 -31.79
N GLN A 536 2.01 13.72 -30.70
CA GLN A 536 2.94 14.84 -30.68
C GLN A 536 4.37 14.29 -30.76
N LEU A 537 5.02 14.48 -31.91
CA LEU A 537 6.40 14.05 -32.14
C LEU A 537 7.43 15.09 -31.72
N HIS A 538 7.08 16.38 -31.63
CA HIS A 538 8.09 17.45 -31.51
C HIS A 538 9.15 17.32 -32.62
N ASP A 539 10.41 17.06 -32.28
CA ASP A 539 11.54 16.87 -33.20
C ASP A 539 11.86 15.39 -33.50
N ASN A 540 10.98 14.47 -33.11
CA ASN A 540 11.21 13.04 -33.18
C ASN A 540 10.70 12.42 -34.50
N ASP A 541 11.25 11.24 -34.80
CA ASP A 541 10.89 10.47 -35.98
C ASP A 541 9.91 9.33 -35.63
N LEU A 542 9.11 8.89 -36.61
CA LEU A 542 8.19 7.76 -36.50
C LEU A 542 8.40 6.78 -37.67
N VAL A 543 8.40 5.49 -37.35
CA VAL A 543 8.46 4.36 -38.27
C VAL A 543 7.22 3.50 -38.06
N VAL A 544 6.48 3.24 -39.13
CA VAL A 544 5.38 2.27 -39.16
C VAL A 544 5.79 1.10 -40.05
N ASP A 545 6.26 0.02 -39.42
CA ASP A 545 6.70 -1.21 -40.06
C ASP A 545 5.52 -2.16 -40.27
N TYR A 546 4.92 -2.08 -41.46
CA TYR A 546 3.70 -2.83 -41.77
C TYR A 546 3.97 -4.30 -42.17
N GLY A 547 5.24 -4.74 -42.15
CA GLY A 547 5.64 -6.11 -42.45
C GLY A 547 5.08 -6.61 -43.79
N THR A 548 4.41 -7.76 -43.79
CA THR A 548 3.75 -8.30 -45.01
C THR A 548 2.34 -7.73 -45.24
N GLY A 549 1.91 -6.78 -44.43
CA GLY A 549 0.62 -6.11 -44.56
C GLY A 549 0.56 -5.11 -45.71
N ALA A 550 -0.62 -4.52 -45.91
CA ALA A 550 -0.75 -3.38 -46.83
C ALA A 550 0.03 -2.18 -46.29
N SER A 551 0.58 -1.38 -47.21
CA SER A 551 1.25 -0.13 -46.82
C SER A 551 0.30 0.76 -46.01
N SER A 552 0.81 1.30 -44.90
CA SER A 552 0.09 2.27 -44.08
C SER A 552 0.24 3.70 -44.58
N TYR A 553 0.88 3.91 -45.74
CA TYR A 553 1.29 5.23 -46.24
C TYR A 553 0.13 6.22 -46.30
N GLU A 554 -0.96 5.87 -46.98
CA GLU A 554 -2.11 6.79 -47.15
C GLU A 554 -2.75 7.16 -45.80
N ASN A 555 -2.83 6.20 -44.87
CA ASN A 555 -3.38 6.45 -43.53
C ASN A 555 -2.46 7.36 -42.70
N VAL A 556 -1.16 7.10 -42.71
CA VAL A 556 -0.15 7.91 -42.01
C VAL A 556 -0.08 9.31 -42.61
N LEU A 557 -0.09 9.43 -43.94
CA LEU A 557 -0.09 10.70 -44.64
C LEU A 557 -1.35 11.52 -44.29
N ALA A 558 -2.52 10.89 -44.26
CA ALA A 558 -3.75 11.57 -43.83
C ALA A 558 -3.63 12.08 -42.38
N MET A 559 -3.06 11.30 -41.46
CA MET A 559 -2.83 11.72 -40.08
C MET A 559 -1.84 12.89 -39.98
N VAL A 560 -0.76 12.89 -40.78
CA VAL A 560 0.19 14.02 -40.84
C VAL A 560 -0.47 15.26 -41.44
N LYS A 561 -1.21 15.14 -42.53
CA LYS A 561 -1.97 16.24 -43.14
C LYS A 561 -2.95 16.89 -42.17
N SER A 562 -3.66 16.06 -41.38
CA SER A 562 -4.58 16.54 -40.33
C SER A 562 -3.83 17.32 -39.23
N GLY A 563 -2.62 16.90 -38.88
CA GLY A 563 -1.83 17.50 -37.82
C GLY A 563 -1.04 18.74 -38.22
N LEU A 564 -0.93 19.04 -39.53
CA LEU A 564 -0.23 20.21 -40.04
C LEU A 564 -1.19 21.41 -40.19
N PRO A 565 -0.98 22.52 -39.45
CA PRO A 565 -1.86 23.70 -39.50
C PRO A 565 -1.63 24.62 -40.72
N LEU A 566 -1.14 24.13 -41.86
CA LEU A 566 -0.58 24.96 -42.94
C LEU A 566 -0.92 24.42 -44.34
N LEU A 567 -1.28 25.33 -45.28
CA LEU A 567 -1.66 25.12 -46.70
C LEU A 567 -3.15 24.99 -47.03
N GLY A 568 -4.05 25.62 -46.26
CA GLY A 568 -5.50 25.57 -46.55
C GLY A 568 -6.18 24.25 -46.13
N PHE A 569 -5.43 23.36 -45.47
CA PHE A 569 -5.99 22.25 -44.72
C PHE A 569 -6.61 22.76 -43.42
N SER A 570 -7.87 22.38 -43.17
CA SER A 570 -8.62 22.71 -41.95
C SER A 570 -8.20 21.82 -40.76
N GLY A 571 -6.89 21.62 -40.56
CA GLY A 571 -6.39 20.79 -39.48
C GLY A 571 -6.83 21.35 -38.13
N ASP A 572 -7.44 20.51 -37.30
CA ASP A 572 -7.90 20.84 -35.95
C ASP A 572 -6.78 20.67 -34.89
N GLY A 573 -5.55 20.37 -35.32
CA GLY A 573 -4.41 20.11 -34.45
C GLY A 573 -4.34 18.67 -33.93
N THR A 574 -5.07 17.74 -34.57
CA THR A 574 -5.10 16.30 -34.28
C THR A 574 -4.49 15.47 -35.41
N GLY A 575 -4.19 14.20 -35.16
CA GLY A 575 -3.39 13.36 -36.04
C GLY A 575 -1.94 13.26 -35.59
N ILE A 576 -1.00 13.17 -36.54
CA ILE A 576 0.44 13.19 -36.25
C ILE A 576 0.92 14.64 -36.39
N THR A 577 1.46 15.17 -35.30
CA THR A 577 1.74 16.60 -35.12
C THR A 577 3.17 16.84 -34.67
N SER A 578 3.69 18.01 -34.99
CA SER A 578 4.93 18.56 -34.45
C SER A 578 4.74 20.06 -34.25
N ASP A 579 5.03 20.55 -33.06
CA ASP A 579 5.00 21.98 -32.69
C ASP A 579 6.35 22.68 -32.96
N GLU A 580 7.39 21.90 -33.23
CA GLU A 580 8.67 22.35 -33.80
C GLU A 580 8.53 22.72 -35.29
N VAL A 581 7.41 22.36 -35.92
CA VAL A 581 7.00 22.90 -37.23
C VAL A 581 6.36 24.26 -37.00
N ILE A 582 7.06 25.33 -37.40
CA ILE A 582 6.59 26.69 -37.14
C ILE A 582 5.39 27.02 -38.05
N ALA A 583 4.24 27.31 -37.44
CA ALA A 583 3.00 27.67 -38.11
C ALA A 583 3.07 29.01 -38.89
N GLN A 584 2.25 29.12 -39.94
CA GLN A 584 2.02 30.40 -40.64
C GLN A 584 1.50 31.43 -39.64
N GLY A 585 2.08 32.63 -39.66
CA GLY A 585 1.28 33.81 -39.36
C GLY A 585 0.23 34.00 -40.47
N ALA A 586 -1.01 34.29 -40.10
CA ALA A 586 -2.05 34.71 -41.04
C ALA A 586 -1.58 35.96 -41.79
N GLY A 587 -1.03 35.79 -43.00
CA GLY A 587 -0.39 36.88 -43.73
C GLY A 587 0.65 36.48 -44.79
N GLY A 588 0.93 35.19 -45.00
CA GLY A 588 1.63 34.73 -46.22
C GLY A 588 3.12 35.08 -46.36
N VAL A 589 3.77 35.70 -45.37
CA VAL A 589 5.22 35.94 -45.38
C VAL A 589 5.82 35.75 -43.99
N GLY A 590 6.36 34.55 -43.76
CA GLY A 590 7.04 34.12 -42.55
C GLY A 590 7.42 32.65 -42.69
N LEU A 591 8.35 32.36 -43.60
CA LEU A 591 8.71 31.00 -44.00
C LEU A 591 9.77 30.43 -43.05
N ASN A 592 9.41 29.41 -42.28
CA ASN A 592 10.36 28.61 -41.50
C ASN A 592 10.48 27.21 -42.11
N GLY A 593 11.72 26.75 -42.23
CA GLY A 593 12.14 25.74 -43.18
C GLY A 593 11.85 24.29 -42.87
N THR A 594 11.17 23.92 -41.78
CA THR A 594 11.01 22.51 -41.38
C THR A 594 9.58 22.00 -41.48
N MET A 595 9.42 20.68 -41.60
CA MET A 595 8.13 19.97 -41.63
C MET A 595 8.27 18.47 -41.35
N LEU A 596 7.14 17.75 -41.36
CA LEU A 596 7.10 16.29 -41.31
C LEU A 596 7.08 15.71 -42.74
N GLY A 597 8.21 15.14 -43.16
CA GLY A 597 8.32 14.39 -44.42
C GLY A 597 7.82 12.96 -44.24
N VAL A 598 6.99 12.47 -45.17
CA VAL A 598 6.40 11.13 -45.15
C VAL A 598 6.82 10.35 -46.38
N ILE A 599 7.52 9.23 -46.17
CA ILE A 599 7.99 8.35 -47.25
C ILE A 599 7.53 6.92 -46.99
N ASP A 600 7.19 6.19 -48.05
CA ASP A 600 7.02 4.75 -48.02
C ASP A 600 8.24 4.05 -48.64
N GLY A 601 8.83 3.13 -47.89
CA GLY A 601 9.92 2.26 -48.33
C GLY A 601 9.62 1.49 -49.62
N ALA A 602 8.36 1.08 -49.83
CA ALA A 602 7.96 0.41 -51.07
C ALA A 602 8.06 1.33 -52.30
N THR A 603 7.79 2.64 -52.13
CA THR A 603 7.81 3.63 -53.23
C THR A 603 9.21 4.12 -53.58
N THR A 604 10.15 4.01 -52.63
CA THR A 604 11.55 4.43 -52.79
C THR A 604 12.49 3.27 -53.09
N GLY A 605 11.98 2.05 -53.25
CA GLY A 605 12.84 0.87 -53.45
C GLY A 605 13.80 0.65 -52.28
N GLY A 606 13.41 1.03 -51.06
CA GLY A 606 14.25 0.92 -49.87
C GLY A 606 15.44 1.88 -49.83
N GLN A 607 15.42 2.98 -50.60
CA GLN A 607 16.52 3.95 -50.64
C GLN A 607 16.77 4.66 -49.30
N VAL A 608 15.76 4.74 -48.42
CA VAL A 608 15.93 5.23 -47.05
C VAL A 608 16.05 4.04 -46.10
N THR A 609 17.28 3.72 -45.69
CA THR A 609 17.57 2.56 -44.83
C THR A 609 17.84 2.91 -43.37
N ASN A 610 17.88 4.20 -43.03
CA ASN A 610 18.22 4.68 -41.69
C ASN A 610 17.45 5.98 -41.38
N LEU A 611 17.02 6.14 -40.12
CA LEU A 611 16.57 7.42 -39.57
C LEU A 611 17.45 7.84 -38.39
N SER A 612 18.29 8.86 -38.58
CA SER A 612 19.04 9.50 -37.48
C SER A 612 19.88 8.51 -36.64
N GLY A 613 20.48 7.52 -37.29
CA GLY A 613 21.27 6.45 -36.66
C GLY A 613 20.45 5.21 -36.25
N HIS A 614 19.15 5.16 -36.50
CA HIS A 614 18.30 3.99 -36.25
C HIS A 614 18.10 3.17 -37.52
N ASP A 615 18.51 1.89 -37.48
CA ASP A 615 18.30 0.96 -38.60
C ASP A 615 16.80 0.65 -38.78
N ILE A 616 16.34 0.82 -40.01
CA ILE A 616 15.00 0.39 -40.40
C ILE A 616 15.07 -1.12 -40.65
N VAL A 617 14.39 -1.90 -39.81
CA VAL A 617 14.42 -3.38 -39.87
C VAL A 617 14.03 -3.91 -41.25
N ASN A 618 13.05 -3.29 -41.90
CA ASN A 618 12.74 -3.57 -43.30
C ASN A 618 12.49 -2.27 -44.08
N PRO A 619 13.47 -1.77 -44.85
CA PRO A 619 13.34 -0.52 -45.60
C PRO A 619 12.36 -0.60 -46.77
N PHE A 620 11.85 -1.80 -47.11
CA PHE A 620 10.86 -1.98 -48.19
C PHE A 620 9.41 -2.03 -47.67
N THR A 621 9.23 -2.18 -46.35
CA THR A 621 7.90 -2.33 -45.72
C THR A 621 7.67 -1.39 -44.56
N SER A 622 8.24 -0.18 -44.64
CA SER A 622 8.14 0.83 -43.59
C SER A 622 7.69 2.17 -44.14
N VAL A 623 6.73 2.80 -43.46
CA VAL A 623 6.42 4.21 -43.64
C VAL A 623 7.24 5.02 -42.63
N LEU A 624 7.94 6.03 -43.11
CA LEU A 624 8.79 6.90 -42.31
C LEU A 624 8.15 8.27 -42.23
N VAL A 625 8.03 8.81 -41.03
CA VAL A 625 7.67 10.21 -40.77
C VAL A 625 8.86 10.85 -40.07
N LYS A 626 9.45 11.85 -40.71
CA LYS A 626 10.69 12.48 -40.23
C LYS A 626 10.49 13.96 -40.01
N TYR A 627 10.97 14.49 -38.89
CA TYR A 627 11.16 15.92 -38.74
C TYR A 627 12.37 16.35 -39.60
N THR A 628 12.12 17.06 -40.69
CA THR A 628 13.17 17.43 -41.65
C THR A 628 12.99 18.85 -42.22
N TRP A 629 13.97 19.32 -43.00
CA TRP A 629 13.83 20.51 -43.85
C TRP A 629 12.77 20.28 -44.93
N ARG A 630 12.04 21.35 -45.24
CA ARG A 630 11.06 21.40 -46.31
C ARG A 630 11.78 21.21 -47.64
N GLY A 631 11.47 20.12 -48.35
CA GLY A 631 12.15 19.79 -49.59
C GLY A 631 13.43 18.99 -49.45
N ASP A 632 13.77 18.50 -48.24
CA ASP A 632 14.70 17.38 -48.09
C ASP A 632 13.96 16.09 -48.50
N ALA A 633 13.90 15.84 -49.81
CA ALA A 633 13.10 14.78 -50.42
C ALA A 633 13.66 13.39 -50.11
N ASN A 634 14.98 13.27 -49.95
CA ASN A 634 15.66 12.00 -49.64
C ASN A 634 15.82 11.73 -48.13
N LEU A 635 15.43 12.69 -47.27
CA LEU A 635 15.51 12.62 -45.81
C LEU A 635 16.95 12.54 -45.25
N ASP A 636 17.94 13.06 -45.98
CA ASP A 636 19.35 13.06 -45.58
C ASP A 636 19.73 14.20 -44.62
N GLY A 637 18.77 15.10 -44.34
CA GLY A 637 18.91 16.22 -43.42
C GLY A 637 19.45 17.50 -44.08
N VAL A 638 19.64 17.52 -45.40
CA VAL A 638 20.16 18.68 -46.16
C VAL A 638 19.39 18.84 -47.47
N VAL A 639 18.81 20.01 -47.70
CA VAL A 639 18.23 20.33 -49.02
C VAL A 639 19.36 20.63 -50.01
N ASN A 640 19.52 19.85 -51.06
CA ASN A 640 20.60 20.01 -52.02
C ASN A 640 20.18 19.58 -53.44
N GLY A 641 21.13 19.60 -54.39
CA GLY A 641 20.84 19.27 -55.79
C GLY A 641 20.25 17.87 -56.00
N SER A 642 20.48 16.94 -55.06
CA SER A 642 19.89 15.60 -55.10
C SER A 642 18.37 15.65 -54.89
N ASP A 643 17.87 16.56 -54.05
CA ASP A 643 16.44 16.74 -53.82
C ASP A 643 15.75 17.38 -55.02
N TYR A 644 16.39 18.38 -55.64
CA TYR A 644 15.91 18.94 -56.90
C TYR A 644 15.87 17.88 -58.02
N ALA A 645 16.87 16.99 -58.09
CA ALA A 645 16.87 15.92 -59.07
C ALA A 645 15.70 14.94 -58.85
N LEU A 646 15.31 14.68 -57.59
CA LEU A 646 14.14 13.89 -57.26
C LEU A 646 12.83 14.62 -57.63
N ALA A 647 12.73 15.92 -57.36
CA ALA A 647 11.61 16.75 -57.80
C ALA A 647 11.46 16.80 -59.32
N ASP A 648 12.56 16.96 -60.06
CA ASP A 648 12.61 16.94 -61.52
C ASP A 648 12.16 15.57 -62.07
N THR A 649 12.55 14.49 -61.40
CA THR A 649 12.10 13.13 -61.72
C THR A 649 10.60 12.98 -61.50
N GLY A 650 10.07 13.51 -60.39
CA GLY A 650 8.62 13.54 -60.12
C GLY A 650 7.85 14.35 -61.16
N PHE A 651 8.30 15.57 -61.46
CA PHE A 651 7.68 16.47 -62.43
C PHE A 651 7.65 15.88 -63.84
N SER A 652 8.77 15.31 -64.30
CA SER A 652 8.89 14.75 -65.65
C SER A 652 8.26 13.36 -65.79
N GLY A 653 8.29 12.55 -64.73
CA GLY A 653 7.79 11.18 -64.70
C GLY A 653 6.35 11.02 -64.22
N GLY A 654 5.72 12.09 -63.71
CA GLY A 654 4.39 12.02 -63.10
C GLY A 654 4.37 11.28 -61.76
N GLY A 655 5.47 11.31 -61.00
CA GLY A 655 5.52 10.80 -59.62
C GLY A 655 4.65 11.66 -58.68
N THR A 656 4.41 11.21 -57.45
CA THR A 656 3.70 11.98 -56.41
C THR A 656 4.24 11.64 -55.02
N GLY A 657 3.98 12.47 -54.02
CA GLY A 657 4.48 12.30 -52.65
C GLY A 657 5.87 12.89 -52.40
N TRP A 658 6.24 12.92 -51.12
CA TRP A 658 7.42 13.64 -50.60
C TRP A 658 8.71 13.34 -51.35
N PHE A 659 9.01 12.05 -51.55
CA PHE A 659 10.24 11.59 -52.19
C PHE A 659 10.40 12.07 -53.63
N TYR A 660 9.28 12.30 -54.34
CA TYR A 660 9.27 12.80 -55.71
C TYR A 660 9.13 14.32 -55.79
N GLY A 661 9.21 15.04 -54.66
CA GLY A 661 9.19 16.50 -54.62
C GLY A 661 7.81 17.14 -54.45
N ASP A 662 6.74 16.37 -54.17
CA ASP A 662 5.42 16.91 -53.77
C ASP A 662 5.45 17.25 -52.28
N VAL A 663 6.03 18.41 -51.96
CA VAL A 663 6.33 18.86 -50.59
C VAL A 663 5.13 19.50 -49.89
N ASN A 664 4.13 19.92 -50.67
CA ASN A 664 2.88 20.47 -50.14
C ASN A 664 1.77 19.39 -50.00
N TYR A 665 2.02 18.19 -50.54
CA TYR A 665 1.13 17.03 -50.58
C TYR A 665 -0.22 17.26 -51.28
N ASP A 666 -0.27 18.12 -52.29
CA ASP A 666 -1.44 18.37 -53.14
C ASP A 666 -1.60 17.32 -54.26
N GLY A 667 -0.60 16.45 -54.42
CA GLY A 667 -0.59 15.35 -55.39
C GLY A 667 -0.07 15.74 -56.77
N VAL A 668 0.43 16.97 -56.96
CA VAL A 668 0.94 17.46 -58.25
C VAL A 668 2.23 18.26 -58.05
N ILE A 669 3.37 17.69 -58.47
CA ILE A 669 4.63 18.46 -58.48
C ILE A 669 4.51 19.62 -59.46
N ASN A 670 4.61 20.84 -58.94
CA ASN A 670 4.55 22.05 -59.75
C ASN A 670 5.41 23.18 -59.15
N GLY A 671 5.35 24.39 -59.75
CA GLY A 671 6.17 25.52 -59.30
C GLY A 671 5.96 25.91 -57.83
N SER A 672 4.82 25.57 -57.22
CA SER A 672 4.58 25.79 -55.79
C SER A 672 5.42 24.88 -54.90
N ASP A 673 5.69 23.64 -55.33
CA ASP A 673 6.61 22.72 -54.65
C ASP A 673 8.05 23.18 -54.74
N TYR A 674 8.51 23.54 -55.94
CA TYR A 674 9.86 24.08 -56.12
C TYR A 674 10.08 25.34 -55.27
N ALA A 675 9.09 26.23 -55.18
CA ALA A 675 9.17 27.40 -54.30
C ALA A 675 9.31 27.01 -52.81
N LEU A 676 8.69 25.90 -52.39
CA LEU A 676 8.81 25.37 -51.03
C LEU A 676 10.15 24.66 -50.79
N ILE A 677 10.70 23.98 -51.80
CA ILE A 677 12.07 23.41 -51.76
C ILE A 677 13.10 24.55 -51.70
N ASP A 678 12.98 25.60 -52.54
CA ASP A 678 13.81 26.80 -52.52
C ASP A 678 13.77 27.49 -51.14
N THR A 679 12.59 27.49 -50.52
CA THR A 679 12.41 27.99 -49.16
C THR A 679 13.19 27.16 -48.14
N GLY A 680 13.15 25.83 -48.22
CA GLY A 680 13.98 24.96 -47.38
C GLY A 680 15.47 25.17 -47.62
N PHE A 681 15.89 25.23 -48.88
CA PHE A 681 17.28 25.46 -49.27
C PHE A 681 17.84 26.80 -48.78
N SER A 682 17.02 27.86 -48.80
CA SER A 682 17.43 29.20 -48.35
C SER A 682 17.37 29.38 -46.83
N SER A 683 16.57 28.55 -46.13
CA SER A 683 16.41 28.60 -44.67
C SER A 683 17.31 27.63 -43.91
N GLN A 684 17.81 26.57 -44.56
CA GLN A 684 18.81 25.71 -43.95
C GLN A 684 20.11 26.48 -43.66
N THR A 685 20.66 26.27 -42.47
CA THR A 685 21.91 26.90 -42.02
C THR A 685 23.06 25.89 -41.91
N GLY A 686 22.84 24.68 -42.45
CA GLY A 686 23.64 23.47 -42.32
C GLY A 686 22.72 22.24 -42.27
N PRO A 687 23.27 21.02 -42.11
CA PRO A 687 22.46 19.84 -41.81
C PRO A 687 21.54 20.12 -40.63
N LEU A 688 20.27 19.69 -40.70
CA LEU A 688 19.32 19.86 -39.61
C LEU A 688 19.97 19.31 -38.33
N PRO A 689 20.24 20.15 -37.30
CA PRO A 689 21.02 19.69 -36.15
C PRO A 689 20.30 18.53 -35.49
N GLU A 690 21.04 17.46 -35.17
CA GLU A 690 20.52 16.48 -34.23
C GLU A 690 20.19 17.23 -32.91
N PRO A 691 18.97 17.10 -32.36
CA PRO A 691 18.43 18.01 -31.35
C PRO A 691 19.25 18.20 -30.06
N ALA A 692 20.21 17.32 -29.77
CA ALA A 692 21.17 17.52 -28.69
C ALA A 692 21.97 18.83 -28.82
N MET A 693 22.19 19.35 -30.04
CA MET A 693 22.97 20.56 -30.27
C MET A 693 22.17 21.87 -30.09
N LEU A 694 20.84 21.86 -30.19
CA LEU A 694 20.01 23.06 -30.00
C LEU A 694 20.02 23.54 -28.54
N SER A 695 20.05 22.62 -27.58
CA SER A 695 20.12 22.93 -26.15
C SER A 695 21.46 23.58 -25.73
N LEU A 696 22.56 23.24 -26.42
CA LEU A 696 23.89 23.75 -26.11
C LEU A 696 24.12 25.17 -26.68
N LEU A 697 23.51 25.50 -27.82
CA LEU A 697 23.60 26.85 -28.41
C LEU A 697 22.86 27.91 -27.58
N GLY A 698 21.73 27.57 -26.94
CA GLY A 698 20.99 28.48 -26.06
C GLY A 698 21.77 28.91 -24.81
N LEU A 699 22.56 28.01 -24.23
CA LEU A 699 23.42 28.28 -23.07
C LEU A 699 24.71 29.04 -23.45
N GLY A 700 25.27 28.77 -24.62
CA GLY A 700 26.46 29.47 -25.14
C GLY A 700 26.23 30.96 -25.41
N ALA A 701 25.06 31.31 -25.95
CA ALA A 701 24.70 32.71 -26.23
C ALA A 701 24.52 33.56 -24.94
N MET A 702 23.97 32.96 -23.88
CA MET A 702 23.82 33.61 -22.56
C MET A 702 25.17 33.80 -21.84
N GLY A 703 26.13 32.88 -22.03
CA GLY A 703 27.49 33.00 -21.49
C GLY A 703 28.30 34.14 -22.12
N MET A 704 28.12 34.39 -23.42
CA MET A 704 28.84 35.46 -24.12
C MET A 704 28.29 36.87 -23.87
N LEU A 705 27.00 37.00 -23.54
CA LEU A 705 26.40 38.29 -23.16
C LEU A 705 26.85 38.79 -21.78
N ARG A 706 27.34 37.90 -20.89
CA ARG A 706 27.84 38.28 -19.55
C ARG A 706 29.31 38.75 -19.53
N ARG A 707 30.07 38.56 -20.61
CA ARG A 707 31.50 38.92 -20.68
C ARG A 707 31.78 40.30 -21.29
N ARG A 708 30.76 41.01 -21.79
CA ARG A 708 30.89 42.37 -22.40
C ARG A 708 30.46 43.54 -21.51
N ARG A 709 30.26 43.35 -20.21
CA ARG A 709 30.06 44.43 -19.23
C ARG A 709 30.99 44.32 -18.03
N ARG A 710 32.31 44.40 -18.26
CA ARG A 710 33.31 44.95 -17.32
C ARG A 710 34.57 45.35 -18.11
N ALA A 711 34.63 46.62 -18.49
CA ALA A 711 35.83 47.43 -18.64
C ALA A 711 35.40 48.87 -18.35
#